data_AF-A0A8S1PJ99-F1
#
_entry.id   AF-A0A8S1PJ99-F1
#
_cell.length_a   1.000
_cell.length_b   1.000
_cell.length_c   1.000
_cell.angle_alpha   90.00
_cell.angle_beta   90.00
_cell.angle_gamma   90.00
#
_symmetry.space_group_name_H-M   'P 1'
#
loop_
_entity.id
_entity.type
_entity.pdbx_description
1 polymer ?
#
loop_
_entity_poly.entity_id
_entity_poly.type
_entity_poly.pdbx_seq_one_letter_code
_entity_poly.pdbx_strand_id
1 'polypeptide(L)'
;MRYQQLINHAIDLIKSYNAVIQTPDSHCEQYIQEKCKKLFDTEIMFLKQVFSGVQRYEEFLKILTKTMFTILSSTTNRNDGTLYQIFSYLIIFRLDELPYNEFKKMVNEQDPVKMNVLLQFLFDIEKNETQIKPLWIEIYDPQYIQETVIGGLEQHFTMMKDLLSSLSSRATCKQSDLVEEDERPQSAAKKQPTKTIPFKLSETKKKPETPPPPKPQQYKSKPVPNYLNKRTLQQVEEENKLRLEQSKKKVQESYKEVKQFELKTEQRPTNYEIVKKEVEDTLNKQLQFNMKHFRPVPTELEQAEIKLNAAAILREEMLLKKKQEQEKERVKNLEVNLRDSGEFEEWKKQQDQIEYIAKIEYQQQKKIEMELAREAAMRAQEDKFKENRILAEKMKEEAIERLKERQELQQEQVEHKKQLIEQIIEAEKKVYIQVEKVQEKNKQMAEEQKLEMARKLELKRQEDEQIRIKREELIKQIRELERQPIKRTKGYDPTETMGYGLLEEMSLAELRDRLNVVKAERKVEEEEKRKEIVQSKDDYLLSMQKKVQDIKEHRRAESQQKNMEREAKKFKKQKEEDLKKKIREDQLLEVQNKISSKKQIKSTEEQRIAADVRETKLRQQYMNANKAMVEMKAWKSQQDGLEREIQNRQNEKLILQEGVESVNLKERKILAEQAKKLVKEKVDFNEAYDKELKTAYQRNEQLNQEEAQNRTQMHNIQKEWKQEHTKNMITRDEYKQKISEISLNNSKKKSQQQQKIQFQQSNQLEKLPSSQYS
;
A
#
# COMPACT_ATOMS: atom_id res chain seq x y z
N MET A 1 -18.81 10.19 -50.02
CA MET A 1 -18.51 9.40 -48.79
C MET A 1 -17.46 10.12 -47.96
N ARG A 2 -17.05 9.56 -46.81
CA ARG A 2 -15.75 9.91 -46.21
C ARG A 2 -14.65 9.32 -47.10
N TYR A 3 -13.56 10.07 -47.35
CA TYR A 3 -12.42 9.58 -48.12
C TYR A 3 -11.82 8.29 -47.55
N GLN A 4 -11.90 8.10 -46.23
CA GLN A 4 -11.50 6.84 -45.59
C GLN A 4 -12.23 5.61 -46.16
N GLN A 5 -13.53 5.72 -46.44
CA GLN A 5 -14.32 4.62 -47.01
C GLN A 5 -13.98 4.39 -48.49
N LEU A 6 -13.75 5.47 -49.24
CA LEU A 6 -13.36 5.41 -50.65
C LEU A 6 -12.00 4.71 -50.84
N ILE A 7 -11.02 5.03 -49.97
CA ILE A 7 -9.69 4.40 -50.00
C ILE A 7 -9.77 2.93 -49.57
N ASN A 8 -10.63 2.57 -48.60
CA ASN A 8 -10.87 1.16 -48.26
C ASN A 8 -11.46 0.38 -49.46
N HIS A 9 -12.37 0.97 -50.23
CA HIS A 9 -12.86 0.37 -51.47
C HIS A 9 -11.75 0.20 -52.52
N ALA A 10 -10.84 1.17 -52.66
CA ALA A 10 -9.68 1.04 -53.56
C ALA A 10 -8.72 -0.09 -53.10
N ILE A 11 -8.45 -0.21 -51.80
CA ILE A 11 -7.64 -1.29 -51.23
C ILE A 11 -8.27 -2.66 -51.50
N ASP A 12 -9.57 -2.80 -51.25
CA ASP A 12 -10.32 -4.04 -51.49
C ASP A 12 -10.39 -4.39 -52.98
N LEU A 13 -10.55 -3.39 -53.86
CA LEU A 13 -10.58 -3.57 -55.31
C LEU A 13 -9.24 -4.12 -55.82
N ILE A 14 -8.11 -3.55 -55.36
CA ILE A 14 -6.76 -4.02 -55.72
C ILE A 14 -6.50 -5.41 -55.13
N LYS A 15 -6.84 -5.65 -53.85
CA LYS A 15 -6.62 -6.96 -53.19
C LYS A 15 -7.49 -8.08 -53.73
N SER A 16 -8.65 -7.78 -54.31
CA SER A 16 -9.55 -8.79 -54.89
C SER A 16 -9.25 -9.10 -56.36
N TYR A 17 -8.40 -8.31 -57.02
CA TYR A 17 -8.03 -8.53 -58.41
C TYR A 17 -7.16 -9.79 -58.58
N ASN A 18 -7.47 -10.58 -59.60
CA ASN A 18 -6.67 -11.74 -60.00
C ASN A 18 -6.53 -11.77 -61.53
N ALA A 19 -5.34 -11.40 -62.01
CA ALA A 19 -4.99 -11.30 -63.42
C ALA A 19 -5.09 -12.63 -64.20
N VAL A 20 -5.19 -13.78 -63.53
CA VAL A 20 -5.39 -15.09 -64.17
C VAL A 20 -6.86 -15.34 -64.53
N ILE A 21 -7.80 -14.68 -63.84
CA ILE A 21 -9.25 -14.99 -63.93
C ILE A 21 -10.01 -13.92 -64.73
N GLN A 22 -9.66 -12.63 -64.57
CA GLN A 22 -10.38 -11.52 -65.17
C GLN A 22 -9.45 -10.43 -65.68
N THR A 23 -9.88 -9.66 -66.67
CA THR A 23 -9.19 -8.43 -67.08
C THR A 23 -9.40 -7.33 -66.04
N PRO A 24 -8.48 -6.34 -65.93
CA PRO A 24 -8.60 -5.24 -64.96
C PRO A 24 -9.95 -4.53 -65.05
N ASP A 25 -10.36 -4.16 -66.26
CA ASP A 25 -11.59 -3.39 -66.47
C ASP A 25 -12.84 -4.21 -66.10
N SER A 26 -12.90 -5.50 -66.47
CA SER A 26 -14.03 -6.38 -66.12
C SER A 26 -14.15 -6.59 -64.61
N HIS A 27 -13.02 -6.78 -63.91
CA HIS A 27 -12.99 -6.91 -62.45
C HIS A 27 -13.44 -5.62 -61.77
N CYS A 28 -12.97 -4.47 -62.27
CA CYS A 28 -13.37 -3.17 -61.74
C CYS A 28 -14.87 -2.94 -61.90
N GLU A 29 -15.44 -3.24 -63.06
CA GLU A 29 -16.88 -3.09 -63.30
C GLU A 29 -17.73 -4.05 -62.46
N GLN A 30 -17.31 -5.31 -62.30
CA GLN A 30 -17.99 -6.26 -61.41
C GLN A 30 -17.95 -5.79 -59.95
N TYR A 31 -16.78 -5.38 -59.44
CA TYR A 31 -16.64 -4.84 -58.08
C TYR A 31 -17.54 -3.61 -57.86
N ILE A 32 -17.58 -2.69 -58.84
CA ILE A 32 -18.43 -1.49 -58.78
C ILE A 32 -19.92 -1.89 -58.76
N GLN A 33 -20.33 -2.81 -59.64
CA GLN A 33 -21.71 -3.30 -59.70
C GLN A 33 -22.12 -4.04 -58.42
N GLU A 34 -21.24 -4.81 -57.77
CA GLU A 34 -21.59 -5.55 -56.56
C GLU A 34 -21.59 -4.66 -55.30
N LYS A 35 -20.50 -3.93 -55.06
CA LYS A 35 -20.22 -3.27 -53.78
C LYS A 35 -20.45 -1.76 -53.79
N CYS A 36 -20.42 -1.11 -54.96
CA CYS A 36 -20.39 0.34 -55.07
C CYS A 36 -21.72 1.00 -55.52
N LYS A 37 -22.85 0.29 -55.47
CA LYS A 37 -24.20 0.76 -55.89
C LYS A 37 -24.73 2.08 -55.26
N LYS A 38 -23.97 2.71 -54.36
CA LYS A 38 -24.33 3.94 -53.63
C LYS A 38 -23.29 5.07 -53.77
N LEU A 39 -22.21 4.86 -54.53
CA LEU A 39 -21.21 5.91 -54.78
C LEU A 39 -21.64 6.80 -55.94
N PHE A 40 -21.18 8.05 -55.92
CA PHE A 40 -21.39 9.00 -57.02
C PHE A 40 -20.46 8.68 -58.20
N ASP A 41 -20.85 9.09 -59.42
CA ASP A 41 -20.06 8.83 -60.62
C ASP A 41 -18.62 9.35 -60.53
N THR A 42 -18.39 10.48 -59.85
CA THR A 42 -17.05 11.03 -59.57
C THR A 42 -16.21 10.13 -58.68
N GLU A 43 -16.81 9.53 -57.65
CA GLU A 43 -16.15 8.56 -56.76
C GLU A 43 -15.85 7.24 -57.48
N ILE A 44 -16.73 6.82 -58.38
CA ILE A 44 -16.55 5.64 -59.24
C ILE A 44 -15.41 5.88 -60.25
N MET A 45 -15.35 7.07 -60.87
CA MET A 45 -14.23 7.45 -61.75
C MET A 45 -12.91 7.49 -60.99
N PHE A 46 -12.88 8.03 -59.76
CA PHE A 46 -11.70 7.98 -58.90
C PHE A 46 -11.24 6.54 -58.62
N LEU A 47 -12.15 5.64 -58.26
CA LEU A 47 -11.82 4.21 -58.05
C LEU A 47 -11.25 3.56 -59.30
N LYS A 48 -11.85 3.79 -60.48
CA LYS A 48 -11.31 3.32 -61.77
C LYS A 48 -9.90 3.87 -62.02
N GLN A 49 -9.69 5.18 -61.89
CA GLN A 49 -8.40 5.83 -62.13
C GLN A 49 -7.30 5.37 -61.17
N VAL A 50 -7.60 5.19 -59.88
CA VAL A 50 -6.63 4.69 -58.89
C VAL A 50 -6.29 3.23 -59.15
N PHE A 51 -7.28 2.39 -59.45
CA PHE A 51 -7.04 0.97 -59.73
C PHE A 51 -6.21 0.77 -61.01
N SER A 52 -6.63 1.35 -62.13
CA SER A 52 -5.88 1.26 -63.40
C SER A 52 -4.49 1.91 -63.29
N GLY A 53 -4.35 2.97 -62.51
CA GLY A 53 -3.06 3.63 -62.24
C GLY A 53 -2.09 2.78 -61.42
N VAL A 54 -2.55 2.22 -60.29
CA VAL A 54 -1.72 1.31 -59.46
C VAL A 54 -1.37 0.04 -60.22
N GLN A 55 -2.26 -0.48 -61.07
CA GLN A 55 -1.98 -1.63 -61.92
C GLN A 55 -0.98 -1.31 -63.05
N ARG A 56 -1.03 -0.10 -63.62
CA ARG A 56 -0.08 0.36 -64.66
C ARG A 56 1.33 0.54 -64.11
N TYR A 57 1.46 1.09 -62.90
CA TYR A 57 2.74 1.37 -62.24
C TYR A 57 3.10 0.31 -61.17
N GLU A 58 2.57 -0.90 -61.27
CA GLU A 58 2.64 -1.92 -60.20
C GLU A 58 4.10 -2.27 -59.83
N GLU A 59 4.98 -2.43 -60.82
CA GLU A 59 6.40 -2.77 -60.60
C GLU A 59 7.18 -1.63 -59.94
N PHE A 60 6.96 -0.39 -60.40
CA PHE A 60 7.54 0.82 -59.83
C PHE A 60 7.14 0.98 -58.34
N LEU A 61 5.85 0.80 -58.04
CA LEU A 61 5.29 0.91 -56.70
C LEU A 61 5.69 -0.27 -55.79
N LYS A 62 5.93 -1.46 -56.37
CA LYS A 62 6.52 -2.62 -55.66
C LYS A 62 7.97 -2.35 -55.24
N ILE A 63 8.80 -1.73 -56.08
CA ILE A 63 10.16 -1.34 -55.70
C ILE A 63 10.14 -0.34 -54.54
N LEU A 64 9.33 0.71 -54.64
CA LEU A 64 9.18 1.74 -53.60
C LEU A 64 8.72 1.13 -52.26
N THR A 65 7.68 0.30 -52.28
CA THR A 65 7.19 -0.32 -51.03
C THR A 65 8.15 -1.39 -50.48
N LYS A 66 8.82 -2.17 -51.32
CA LYS A 66 9.85 -3.13 -50.89
C LYS A 66 11.06 -2.45 -50.26
N THR A 67 11.55 -1.36 -50.83
CA THR A 67 12.66 -0.57 -50.27
C THR A 67 12.27 0.10 -48.96
N MET A 68 11.09 0.73 -48.90
CA MET A 68 10.53 1.27 -47.65
C MET A 68 10.45 0.20 -46.55
N PHE A 69 9.90 -0.98 -46.82
CA PHE A 69 9.78 -2.06 -45.83
C PHE A 69 11.13 -2.63 -45.37
N THR A 70 12.20 -2.47 -46.15
CA THR A 70 13.56 -2.85 -45.76
C THR A 70 14.18 -1.79 -44.85
N ILE A 71 14.10 -0.51 -45.24
CA ILE A 71 14.71 0.62 -44.50
C ILE A 71 13.96 0.92 -43.20
N LEU A 72 12.62 0.93 -43.25
CA LEU A 72 11.72 1.33 -42.17
C LEU A 72 10.99 0.13 -41.55
N SER A 73 11.69 -1.01 -41.46
CA SER A 73 11.14 -2.29 -40.98
C SER A 73 10.57 -2.29 -39.56
N SER A 74 10.97 -1.33 -38.72
CA SER A 74 10.51 -1.17 -37.34
C SER A 74 9.23 -0.33 -37.18
N THR A 75 8.93 0.54 -38.15
CA THR A 75 7.79 1.49 -38.10
C THR A 75 6.67 1.16 -39.09
N THR A 76 6.92 0.27 -40.07
CA THR A 76 5.99 -0.07 -41.15
C THR A 76 5.45 -1.50 -41.04
N ASN A 77 4.21 -1.73 -41.48
CA ASN A 77 3.59 -3.04 -41.54
C ASN A 77 3.31 -3.45 -42.99
N ARG A 78 3.73 -4.67 -43.39
CA ARG A 78 3.51 -5.22 -44.73
C ARG A 78 2.03 -5.30 -45.14
N ASN A 79 1.12 -5.43 -44.18
CA ASN A 79 -0.33 -5.46 -44.42
C ASN A 79 -0.88 -4.16 -45.04
N ASP A 80 -0.18 -3.03 -44.79
CA ASP A 80 -0.50 -1.70 -45.31
C ASP A 80 0.13 -1.42 -46.68
N GLY A 81 0.83 -2.39 -47.29
CA GLY A 81 1.53 -2.21 -48.57
C GLY A 81 0.66 -1.64 -49.69
N THR A 82 -0.57 -2.14 -49.84
CA THR A 82 -1.52 -1.62 -50.84
C THR A 82 -1.94 -0.17 -50.59
N LEU A 83 -2.03 0.23 -49.31
CA LEU A 83 -2.34 1.61 -48.93
C LEU A 83 -1.16 2.53 -49.26
N TYR A 84 0.08 2.09 -49.01
CA TYR A 84 1.27 2.83 -49.43
C TYR A 84 1.41 2.91 -50.95
N GLN A 85 1.06 1.86 -51.70
CA GLN A 85 1.05 1.89 -53.17
C GLN A 85 0.04 2.91 -53.73
N ILE A 86 -1.20 2.94 -53.20
CA ILE A 86 -2.23 3.93 -53.60
C ILE A 86 -1.74 5.36 -53.37
N PHE A 87 -1.26 5.67 -52.16
CA PHE A 87 -0.82 7.03 -51.86
C PHE A 87 0.47 7.42 -52.58
N SER A 88 1.40 6.48 -52.78
CA SER A 88 2.60 6.73 -53.62
C SER A 88 2.23 7.04 -55.07
N TYR A 89 1.26 6.31 -55.63
CA TYR A 89 0.72 6.62 -56.96
C TYR A 89 0.11 8.03 -57.02
N LEU A 90 -0.71 8.39 -56.02
CA LEU A 90 -1.34 9.71 -55.95
C LEU A 90 -0.32 10.85 -55.81
N ILE A 91 0.76 10.66 -55.05
CA ILE A 91 1.80 11.67 -54.81
C ILE A 91 2.73 11.83 -56.02
N ILE A 92 3.15 10.72 -56.65
CA ILE A 92 4.18 10.74 -57.68
C ILE A 92 3.61 11.04 -59.08
N PHE A 93 2.38 10.59 -59.38
CA PHE A 93 1.84 10.66 -60.74
C PHE A 93 0.54 11.47 -60.88
N ARG A 94 -0.05 11.96 -59.78
CA ARG A 94 -1.38 12.61 -59.81
C ARG A 94 -1.49 13.88 -58.97
N LEU A 95 -0.43 14.34 -58.31
CA LEU A 95 -0.53 15.48 -57.40
C LEU A 95 -0.79 16.80 -58.15
N ASP A 96 -0.28 16.95 -59.37
CA ASP A 96 -0.60 18.09 -60.26
C ASP A 96 -2.06 18.10 -60.74
N GLU A 97 -2.65 16.92 -60.95
CA GLU A 97 -4.04 16.78 -61.41
C GLU A 97 -5.07 16.88 -60.26
N LEU A 98 -4.62 16.81 -59.00
CA LEU A 98 -5.46 16.69 -57.82
C LEU A 98 -5.34 17.94 -56.95
N PRO A 99 -6.44 18.66 -56.64
CA PRO A 99 -6.37 19.83 -55.78
C PRO A 99 -5.74 19.51 -54.41
N TYR A 100 -4.68 20.24 -54.03
CA TYR A 100 -3.97 20.04 -52.76
C TYR A 100 -4.90 19.99 -51.54
N ASN A 101 -5.98 20.77 -51.54
CA ASN A 101 -6.98 20.77 -50.47
C ASN A 101 -7.79 19.47 -50.35
N GLU A 102 -7.98 18.74 -51.45
CA GLU A 102 -8.64 17.43 -51.47
C GLU A 102 -7.66 16.32 -51.09
N PHE A 103 -6.43 16.38 -51.61
CA PHE A 103 -5.33 15.52 -51.17
C PHE A 103 -5.09 15.63 -49.66
N LYS A 104 -5.01 16.85 -49.12
CA LYS A 104 -4.87 17.13 -47.68
C LYS A 104 -6.01 16.57 -46.85
N LYS A 105 -7.25 16.53 -47.36
CA LYS A 105 -8.39 15.86 -46.69
C LYS A 105 -8.23 14.34 -46.73
N MET A 106 -7.88 13.76 -47.89
CA MET A 106 -7.65 12.32 -48.02
C MET A 106 -6.59 11.80 -47.06
N VAL A 107 -5.46 12.51 -46.92
CA VAL A 107 -4.38 12.14 -46.01
C VAL A 107 -4.79 12.30 -44.53
N ASN A 108 -5.50 13.38 -44.17
CA ASN A 108 -5.92 13.64 -42.77
C ASN A 108 -7.02 12.70 -42.23
N GLU A 109 -7.78 12.06 -43.12
CA GLU A 109 -8.76 11.02 -42.79
C GLU A 109 -8.15 9.63 -42.58
N GLN A 110 -6.89 9.42 -42.99
CA GLN A 110 -6.14 8.19 -42.73
C GLN A 110 -5.42 8.23 -41.37
N ASP A 111 -4.82 7.10 -41.00
CA ASP A 111 -3.97 6.99 -39.83
C ASP A 111 -2.76 7.95 -39.94
N PRO A 112 -2.64 8.97 -39.06
CA PRO A 112 -1.55 9.94 -39.12
C PRO A 112 -0.16 9.31 -39.02
N VAL A 113 -0.02 8.18 -38.32
CA VAL A 113 1.28 7.51 -38.16
C VAL A 113 1.73 6.91 -39.49
N LYS A 114 0.84 6.20 -40.19
CA LYS A 114 1.13 5.60 -41.51
C LYS A 114 1.44 6.65 -42.56
N MET A 115 0.65 7.72 -42.59
CA MET A 115 0.85 8.83 -43.53
C MET A 115 2.14 9.60 -43.25
N ASN A 116 2.47 9.86 -41.99
CA ASN A 116 3.73 10.50 -41.62
C ASN A 116 4.94 9.65 -42.06
N VAL A 117 4.91 8.34 -41.83
CA VAL A 117 6.02 7.44 -42.22
C VAL A 117 6.17 7.36 -43.75
N LEU A 118 5.05 7.29 -44.51
CA LEU A 118 5.09 7.33 -45.97
C LEU A 118 5.68 8.65 -46.50
N LEU A 119 5.19 9.78 -46.00
CA LEU A 119 5.59 11.09 -46.50
C LEU A 119 7.01 11.46 -46.08
N GLN A 120 7.41 11.13 -44.85
CA GLN A 120 8.79 11.28 -44.41
C GLN A 120 9.75 10.41 -45.24
N PHE A 121 9.31 9.27 -45.78
CA PHE A 121 10.12 8.48 -46.71
C PHE A 121 10.16 9.09 -48.12
N LEU A 122 9.00 9.45 -48.69
CA LEU A 122 8.90 9.97 -50.07
C LEU A 122 9.58 11.33 -50.29
N PHE A 123 9.65 12.17 -49.26
CA PHE A 123 10.27 13.50 -49.35
C PHE A 123 11.70 13.56 -48.77
N ASP A 124 12.29 12.42 -48.42
CA ASP A 124 13.70 12.29 -48.08
C ASP A 124 14.54 12.13 -49.35
N ILE A 125 14.75 13.24 -50.06
CA ILE A 125 15.33 13.27 -51.41
C ILE A 125 16.70 12.55 -51.44
N GLU A 126 17.59 12.82 -50.48
CA GLU A 126 18.91 12.19 -50.37
C GLU A 126 18.83 10.67 -50.28
N LYS A 127 17.93 10.14 -49.43
CA LYS A 127 17.75 8.68 -49.31
C LYS A 127 17.10 8.09 -50.56
N ASN A 128 16.19 8.81 -51.21
CA ASN A 128 15.52 8.32 -52.42
C ASN A 128 16.46 8.27 -53.62
N GLU A 129 17.33 9.28 -53.79
CA GLU A 129 18.41 9.28 -54.77
C GLU A 129 19.44 8.15 -54.51
N THR A 130 19.73 7.85 -53.24
CA THR A 130 20.73 6.82 -52.89
C THR A 130 20.17 5.39 -52.98
N GLN A 131 18.93 5.17 -52.54
CA GLN A 131 18.38 3.82 -52.28
C GLN A 131 17.34 3.36 -53.31
N ILE A 132 16.56 4.27 -53.91
CA ILE A 132 15.43 3.90 -54.78
C ILE A 132 15.73 4.17 -56.25
N LYS A 133 16.30 5.35 -56.56
CA LYS A 133 16.75 5.75 -57.91
C LYS A 133 17.52 4.65 -58.67
N PRO A 134 18.56 3.98 -58.12
CA PRO A 134 19.25 2.91 -58.85
C PRO A 134 18.34 1.73 -59.22
N LEU A 135 17.37 1.39 -58.35
CA LEU A 135 16.42 0.30 -58.60
C LEU A 135 15.30 0.70 -59.57
N TRP A 136 14.91 1.98 -59.61
CA TRP A 136 13.99 2.48 -60.63
C TRP A 136 14.63 2.54 -62.01
N ILE A 137 15.94 2.85 -62.10
CA ILE A 137 16.71 2.90 -63.36
C ILE A 137 16.76 1.52 -64.05
N GLU A 138 16.61 0.42 -63.31
CA GLU A 138 16.52 -0.93 -63.90
C GLU A 138 15.22 -1.16 -64.72
N ILE A 139 14.17 -0.35 -64.50
CA ILE A 139 12.84 -0.52 -65.13
C ILE A 139 12.45 0.70 -66.00
N TYR A 140 12.86 1.91 -65.64
CA TYR A 140 12.50 3.16 -66.31
C TYR A 140 13.74 3.95 -66.76
N ASP A 141 13.57 4.80 -67.76
CA ASP A 141 14.62 5.67 -68.30
C ASP A 141 15.23 6.57 -67.18
N PRO A 142 16.57 6.58 -67.00
CA PRO A 142 17.26 7.48 -66.08
C PRO A 142 16.82 8.95 -66.16
N GLN A 143 16.58 9.47 -67.37
CA GLN A 143 16.21 10.87 -67.56
C GLN A 143 14.80 11.14 -67.02
N TYR A 144 13.84 10.24 -67.29
CA TYR A 144 12.48 10.31 -66.76
C TYR A 144 12.45 10.25 -65.22
N ILE A 145 13.27 9.38 -64.62
CA ILE A 145 13.35 9.26 -63.16
C ILE A 145 13.92 10.54 -62.53
N GLN A 146 14.97 11.12 -63.11
CA GLN A 146 15.54 12.35 -62.55
C GLN A 146 14.60 13.55 -62.73
N GLU A 147 14.16 13.81 -63.96
CA GLU A 147 13.46 15.05 -64.30
C GLU A 147 11.99 15.02 -63.87
N THR A 148 11.29 13.90 -64.09
CA THR A 148 9.85 13.81 -63.84
C THR A 148 9.53 13.31 -62.44
N VAL A 149 10.21 12.26 -61.97
CA VAL A 149 9.88 11.64 -60.67
C VAL A 149 10.56 12.36 -59.50
N ILE A 150 11.89 12.50 -59.52
CA ILE A 150 12.65 13.14 -58.44
C ILE A 150 12.42 14.65 -58.47
N GLY A 151 12.57 15.29 -59.63
CA GLY A 151 12.28 16.72 -59.81
C GLY A 151 10.82 17.10 -59.48
N GLY A 152 9.85 16.21 -59.75
CA GLY A 152 8.46 16.38 -59.31
C GLY A 152 8.32 16.35 -57.78
N LEU A 153 8.94 15.38 -57.10
CA LEU A 153 8.96 15.30 -55.64
C LEU A 153 9.64 16.52 -55.00
N GLU A 154 10.72 17.04 -55.58
CA GLU A 154 11.38 18.28 -55.13
C GLU A 154 10.45 19.49 -55.21
N GLN A 155 9.73 19.66 -56.32
CA GLN A 155 8.76 20.76 -56.47
C GLN A 155 7.61 20.63 -55.46
N HIS A 156 7.04 19.42 -55.32
CA HIS A 156 5.94 19.13 -54.41
C HIS A 156 6.33 19.24 -52.92
N PHE A 157 7.61 19.09 -52.57
CA PHE A 157 8.10 19.21 -51.19
C PHE A 157 7.68 20.53 -50.54
N THR A 158 7.77 21.63 -51.29
CA THR A 158 7.40 22.98 -50.81
C THR A 158 5.96 23.05 -50.32
N MET A 159 5.00 22.50 -51.08
CA MET A 159 3.58 22.42 -50.71
C MET A 159 3.32 21.41 -49.59
N MET A 160 4.16 20.38 -49.50
CA MET A 160 4.01 19.27 -48.55
C MET A 160 4.64 19.54 -47.18
N LYS A 161 5.55 20.52 -47.05
CA LYS A 161 6.22 20.94 -45.80
C LYS A 161 5.23 21.19 -44.65
N ASP A 162 4.18 21.97 -44.90
CA ASP A 162 3.10 22.27 -43.94
C ASP A 162 2.32 21.03 -43.53
N LEU A 163 2.02 20.16 -44.50
CA LEU A 163 1.25 18.95 -44.28
C LEU A 163 2.07 17.93 -43.48
N LEU A 164 3.34 17.76 -43.79
CA LEU A 164 4.29 16.90 -43.08
C LEU A 164 4.45 17.33 -41.62
N SER A 165 4.64 18.63 -41.36
CA SER A 165 4.70 19.20 -40.00
C SER A 165 3.39 18.99 -39.21
N SER A 166 2.23 19.13 -39.87
CA SER A 166 0.93 18.87 -39.25
C SER A 166 0.69 17.39 -38.92
N LEU A 167 1.25 16.46 -39.72
CA LEU A 167 1.15 15.03 -39.47
C LEU A 167 2.17 14.54 -38.45
N SER A 168 3.41 15.05 -38.48
CA SER A 168 4.45 14.66 -37.52
C SER A 168 4.03 15.05 -36.10
N SER A 169 3.52 16.27 -35.92
CA SER A 169 3.00 16.73 -34.63
C SER A 169 1.82 15.88 -34.14
N ARG A 170 0.94 15.44 -35.05
CA ARG A 170 -0.20 14.55 -34.74
C ARG A 170 0.21 13.09 -34.49
N ALA A 171 1.29 12.60 -35.10
CA ALA A 171 1.73 11.21 -35.05
C ALA A 171 2.75 10.93 -33.93
N THR A 172 3.72 11.83 -33.71
CA THR A 172 4.85 11.63 -32.79
C THR A 172 4.97 12.70 -31.71
N CYS A 173 4.15 13.75 -31.75
CA CYS A 173 4.27 14.96 -30.92
C CYS A 173 5.63 15.67 -31.07
N LYS A 174 6.31 15.45 -32.20
CA LYS A 174 7.58 16.10 -32.59
C LYS A 174 7.41 16.74 -33.98
N GLN A 175 8.20 17.76 -34.25
CA GLN A 175 8.38 18.24 -35.63
C GLN A 175 9.21 17.21 -36.42
N SER A 176 8.93 17.06 -37.70
CA SER A 176 9.62 16.13 -38.60
C SER A 176 11.05 16.57 -38.87
N ASP A 177 11.99 15.63 -38.84
CA ASP A 177 13.43 15.90 -39.02
C ASP A 177 13.78 16.50 -40.40
N LEU A 178 12.90 16.35 -41.40
CA LEU A 178 13.02 16.95 -42.74
C LEU A 178 12.52 18.41 -42.81
N VAL A 179 11.97 18.96 -41.73
CA VAL A 179 11.42 20.32 -41.66
C VAL A 179 12.19 21.11 -40.60
N GLU A 180 13.51 21.04 -40.66
CA GLU A 180 14.37 22.07 -40.09
C GLU A 180 14.60 23.16 -41.15
N GLU A 181 14.07 24.37 -40.93
CA GLU A 181 14.81 25.62 -41.22
C GLU A 181 14.15 26.88 -40.61
N ASP A 182 15.00 27.62 -39.91
CA ASP A 182 15.17 29.08 -39.84
C ASP A 182 14.12 30.06 -39.31
N GLU A 183 12.81 29.80 -39.32
CA GLU A 183 11.86 30.70 -38.64
C GLU A 183 11.34 30.12 -37.32
N ARG A 184 12.19 30.20 -36.29
CA ARG A 184 11.74 30.17 -34.88
C ARG A 184 11.39 31.58 -34.41
N PRO A 185 10.11 31.98 -34.32
CA PRO A 185 9.74 32.97 -33.31
C PRO A 185 10.19 32.45 -31.93
N GLN A 186 10.80 33.31 -31.13
CA GLN A 186 11.50 32.94 -29.88
C GLN A 186 10.56 32.54 -28.71
N SER A 187 9.42 31.90 -29.00
CA SER A 187 8.35 31.57 -28.04
C SER A 187 8.26 30.09 -27.67
N ALA A 188 9.17 29.24 -28.17
CA ALA A 188 9.34 27.85 -27.73
C ALA A 188 10.77 27.61 -27.20
N ALA A 189 11.07 28.19 -26.03
CA ALA A 189 12.35 27.98 -25.38
C ALA A 189 12.60 26.48 -25.13
N LYS A 190 13.70 25.95 -25.68
CA LYS A 190 14.27 24.67 -25.24
C LYS A 190 14.39 24.76 -23.72
N LYS A 191 13.63 23.96 -22.97
CA LYS A 191 13.71 23.94 -21.50
C LYS A 191 15.14 23.56 -21.13
N GLN A 192 15.89 24.55 -20.63
CA GLN A 192 17.21 24.33 -20.06
C GLN A 192 17.11 23.20 -19.03
N PRO A 193 18.03 22.21 -19.01
CA PRO A 193 18.02 21.18 -17.99
C PRO A 193 18.05 21.85 -16.62
N THR A 194 17.12 21.45 -15.74
CA THR A 194 16.86 22.13 -14.47
C THR A 194 18.11 22.15 -13.58
N LYS A 195 18.85 23.26 -13.60
CA LYS A 195 19.83 23.54 -12.54
C LYS A 195 19.06 23.67 -11.23
N THR A 196 19.45 22.89 -10.23
CA THR A 196 18.87 22.93 -8.88
C THR A 196 19.24 24.24 -8.20
N ILE A 197 18.46 25.29 -8.49
CA ILE A 197 18.42 26.50 -7.67
C ILE A 197 17.90 26.06 -6.29
N PRO A 198 18.66 26.26 -5.19
CA PRO A 198 18.15 25.97 -3.87
C PRO A 198 16.89 26.81 -3.69
N PHE A 199 15.78 26.14 -3.39
CA PHE A 199 14.51 26.81 -3.19
C PHE A 199 14.70 27.85 -2.10
N LYS A 200 14.38 29.12 -2.39
CA LYS A 200 13.98 30.00 -1.30
C LYS A 200 12.82 29.27 -0.63
N LEU A 201 12.94 29.03 0.68
CA LEU A 201 11.82 28.71 1.54
C LEU A 201 10.85 29.89 1.46
N SER A 202 10.04 29.92 0.41
CA SER A 202 8.81 30.66 0.42
C SER A 202 8.02 30.04 1.54
N GLU A 203 7.86 30.77 2.65
CA GLU A 203 6.81 30.50 3.60
C GLU A 203 5.55 30.24 2.76
N THR A 204 5.02 29.03 2.86
CA THR A 204 3.80 28.67 2.14
C THR A 204 2.78 29.71 2.55
N LYS A 205 2.25 30.50 1.59
CA LYS A 205 1.21 31.50 1.89
C LYS A 205 0.15 30.76 2.66
N LYS A 206 0.06 31.05 3.97
CA LYS A 206 -0.74 30.25 4.90
C LYS A 206 -2.13 30.17 4.30
N LYS A 207 -2.61 28.93 4.09
CA LYS A 207 -3.98 28.69 3.65
C LYS A 207 -4.86 29.53 4.59
N PRO A 208 -5.68 30.47 4.08
CA PRO A 208 -6.38 31.41 4.94
C PRO A 208 -7.13 30.60 5.99
N GLU A 209 -6.92 30.95 7.27
CA GLU A 209 -7.51 30.19 8.36
C GLU A 209 -9.01 30.10 8.14
N THR A 210 -9.55 28.88 8.22
CA THR A 210 -10.99 28.71 8.30
C THR A 210 -11.51 29.64 9.39
N PRO A 211 -12.52 30.50 9.11
CA PRO A 211 -12.96 31.50 10.07
C PRO A 211 -13.23 30.83 11.41
N PRO A 212 -12.75 31.41 12.53
CA PRO A 212 -12.85 30.76 13.82
C PRO A 212 -14.31 30.38 14.09
N PRO A 213 -14.59 29.19 14.63
CA PRO A 213 -15.95 28.77 14.91
C PRO A 213 -16.62 29.87 15.74
N PRO A 214 -17.87 30.27 15.41
CA PRO A 214 -18.54 31.38 16.08
C PRO A 214 -18.50 31.12 17.58
N LYS A 215 -18.07 32.14 18.35
CA LYS A 215 -17.92 32.04 19.82
C LYS A 215 -19.20 31.38 20.37
N PRO A 216 -19.08 30.26 21.12
CA PRO A 216 -20.26 29.56 21.60
C PRO A 216 -21.12 30.55 22.39
N GLN A 217 -22.35 30.75 21.96
CA GLN A 217 -23.31 31.56 22.71
C GLN A 217 -23.41 30.97 24.11
N GLN A 218 -23.25 31.81 25.13
CA GLN A 218 -23.36 31.37 26.53
C GLN A 218 -24.81 30.97 26.81
N TYR A 219 -25.15 29.71 26.53
CA TYR A 219 -26.40 29.14 26.98
C TYR A 219 -26.35 29.11 28.52
N LYS A 220 -27.27 29.83 29.16
CA LYS A 220 -27.47 29.66 30.60
C LYS A 220 -28.18 28.33 30.79
N SER A 221 -27.49 27.36 31.39
CA SER A 221 -28.10 26.09 31.76
C SER A 221 -29.26 26.35 32.71
N LYS A 222 -30.38 25.66 32.48
CA LYS A 222 -31.47 25.60 33.46
C LYS A 222 -30.92 24.97 34.74
N PRO A 223 -31.30 25.44 35.94
CA PRO A 223 -30.81 24.87 37.19
C PRO A 223 -31.10 23.37 37.22
N VAL A 224 -30.12 22.59 37.71
CA VAL A 224 -30.21 21.13 37.76
C VAL A 224 -31.46 20.74 38.56
N PRO A 225 -32.43 20.00 37.99
CA PRO A 225 -33.65 19.66 38.71
C PRO A 225 -33.36 18.84 39.98
N ASN A 226 -34.00 19.23 41.10
CA ASN A 226 -33.83 18.62 42.43
C ASN A 226 -34.20 17.12 42.53
N TYR A 227 -34.60 16.47 41.42
CA TYR A 227 -34.77 15.01 41.37
C TYR A 227 -33.48 14.25 41.03
N LEU A 228 -32.42 14.89 40.51
CA LEU A 228 -31.19 14.18 40.12
C LEU A 228 -30.48 13.48 41.29
N ASN A 229 -30.55 14.05 42.50
CA ASN A 229 -29.88 13.51 43.68
C ASN A 229 -30.74 12.52 44.49
N LYS A 230 -31.91 12.10 43.98
CA LYS A 230 -32.82 11.17 44.70
C LYS A 230 -32.49 9.68 44.48
N ARG A 231 -31.52 9.36 43.63
CA ARG A 231 -31.23 7.98 43.20
C ARG A 231 -29.75 7.67 43.28
N THR A 232 -29.39 6.67 44.07
CA THR A 232 -28.00 6.19 44.23
C THR A 232 -27.52 5.49 42.96
N LEU A 233 -26.20 5.51 42.71
CA LEU A 233 -25.59 4.84 41.54
C LEU A 233 -26.02 3.37 41.41
N GLN A 234 -26.08 2.63 42.52
CA GLN A 234 -26.54 1.24 42.56
C GLN A 234 -27.97 1.07 42.02
N GLN A 235 -28.90 1.95 42.41
CA GLN A 235 -30.29 1.92 41.92
C GLN A 235 -30.38 2.28 40.42
N VAL A 236 -29.45 3.10 39.91
CA VAL A 236 -29.34 3.42 38.48
C VAL A 236 -28.75 2.24 37.70
N GLU A 237 -27.77 1.54 38.25
CA GLU A 237 -27.20 0.32 37.66
C GLU A 237 -28.21 -0.84 37.63
N GLU A 238 -28.99 -1.03 38.69
CA GLU A 238 -30.07 -2.01 38.75
C GLU A 238 -31.20 -1.67 37.77
N GLU A 239 -31.63 -0.39 37.70
CA GLU A 239 -32.63 0.03 36.71
C GLU A 239 -32.10 -0.07 35.26
N ASN A 240 -30.80 0.18 35.03
CA ASN A 240 -30.18 -0.03 33.73
C ASN A 240 -30.06 -1.51 33.36
N LYS A 241 -29.75 -2.40 34.31
CA LYS A 241 -29.81 -3.87 34.11
C LYS A 241 -31.23 -4.32 33.77
N LEU A 242 -32.23 -3.87 34.53
CA LEU A 242 -33.65 -4.15 34.28
C LEU A 242 -34.11 -3.61 32.92
N ARG A 243 -33.71 -2.40 32.51
CA ARG A 243 -33.96 -1.88 31.16
C ARG A 243 -33.26 -2.70 30.08
N LEU A 244 -32.02 -3.13 30.30
CA LEU A 244 -31.28 -3.96 29.35
C LEU A 244 -31.96 -5.33 29.19
N GLU A 245 -32.44 -5.93 30.28
CA GLU A 245 -33.19 -7.19 30.24
C GLU A 245 -34.58 -7.03 29.60
N GLN A 246 -35.31 -5.98 29.92
CA GLN A 246 -36.59 -5.66 29.26
C GLN A 246 -36.40 -5.35 27.78
N SER A 247 -35.32 -4.66 27.40
CA SER A 247 -34.96 -4.43 26.00
C SER A 247 -34.58 -5.73 25.31
N LYS A 248 -33.80 -6.61 25.95
CA LYS A 248 -33.47 -7.94 25.41
C LYS A 248 -34.72 -8.81 25.25
N LYS A 249 -35.65 -8.79 26.21
CA LYS A 249 -36.94 -9.51 26.13
C LYS A 249 -37.81 -8.97 25.00
N LYS A 250 -38.03 -7.65 24.91
CA LYS A 250 -38.76 -7.02 23.80
C LYS A 250 -38.14 -7.31 22.44
N VAL A 251 -36.80 -7.29 22.35
CA VAL A 251 -36.08 -7.64 21.13
C VAL A 251 -36.28 -9.12 20.79
N GLN A 252 -36.14 -10.04 21.76
CA GLN A 252 -36.42 -11.47 21.56
C GLN A 252 -37.88 -11.76 21.22
N GLU A 253 -38.84 -11.04 21.79
CA GLU A 253 -40.27 -11.13 21.45
C GLU A 253 -40.51 -10.63 20.02
N SER A 254 -39.94 -9.48 19.63
CA SER A 254 -40.02 -8.97 18.26
C SER A 254 -39.37 -9.90 17.21
N TYR A 255 -38.36 -10.68 17.59
CA TYR A 255 -37.75 -11.70 16.72
C TYR A 255 -38.40 -13.10 16.84
N LYS A 256 -39.31 -13.32 17.80
CA LYS A 256 -40.10 -14.56 17.90
C LYS A 256 -41.39 -14.50 17.09
N GLU A 257 -42.02 -13.34 17.00
CA GLU A 257 -43.29 -13.17 16.26
C GLU A 257 -43.08 -12.88 14.77
N VAL A 258 -41.92 -12.35 14.38
CA VAL A 258 -41.54 -12.26 12.96
C VAL A 258 -41.14 -13.64 12.46
N LYS A 259 -42.11 -14.38 11.90
CA LYS A 259 -41.80 -15.36 10.86
C LYS A 259 -40.91 -14.65 9.84
N GLN A 260 -39.74 -15.22 9.54
CA GLN A 260 -38.84 -14.67 8.52
C GLN A 260 -39.66 -14.41 7.25
N PHE A 261 -39.56 -13.19 6.74
CA PHE A 261 -40.29 -12.80 5.53
C PHE A 261 -39.68 -13.53 4.34
N GLU A 262 -40.22 -14.72 4.05
CA GLU A 262 -39.95 -15.44 2.81
C GLU A 262 -40.35 -14.53 1.65
N LEU A 263 -39.35 -13.95 0.99
CA LEU A 263 -39.54 -13.16 -0.21
C LEU A 263 -40.22 -14.07 -1.24
N LYS A 264 -41.37 -13.64 -1.79
CA LYS A 264 -41.98 -14.34 -2.95
C LYS A 264 -41.02 -14.45 -4.15
N THR A 265 -39.92 -13.69 -4.13
CA THR A 265 -38.79 -13.77 -5.06
C THR A 265 -37.89 -15.00 -4.84
N GLU A 266 -37.75 -15.51 -3.61
CA GLU A 266 -36.99 -16.74 -3.29
C GLU A 266 -37.77 -18.00 -3.63
N GLN A 267 -39.09 -18.01 -3.42
CA GLN A 267 -39.97 -19.10 -3.89
C GLN A 267 -40.25 -19.06 -5.40
N ARG A 268 -39.88 -17.98 -6.09
CA ARG A 268 -39.99 -17.92 -7.56
C ARG A 268 -38.86 -18.78 -8.13
N PRO A 269 -39.13 -19.77 -9.01
CA PRO A 269 -38.06 -20.50 -9.68
C PRO A 269 -37.23 -19.48 -10.47
N THR A 270 -36.03 -19.20 -9.97
CA THR A 270 -35.15 -18.24 -10.59
C THR A 270 -34.58 -18.91 -11.83
N ASN A 271 -35.10 -18.52 -12.99
CA ASN A 271 -34.47 -18.79 -14.29
C ASN A 271 -33.03 -18.23 -14.37
N TYR A 272 -32.44 -17.70 -13.30
CA TYR A 272 -31.05 -17.24 -13.25
C TYR A 272 -30.06 -18.31 -13.75
N GLU A 273 -30.20 -19.58 -13.38
CA GLU A 273 -29.32 -20.63 -13.92
C GLU A 273 -29.56 -20.90 -15.41
N ILE A 274 -30.81 -20.76 -15.87
CA ILE A 274 -31.20 -20.95 -17.28
C ILE A 274 -30.69 -19.78 -18.12
N VAL A 275 -30.96 -18.54 -17.70
CA VAL A 275 -30.48 -17.28 -18.29
C VAL A 275 -28.96 -17.20 -18.25
N LYS A 276 -28.32 -17.66 -17.17
CA LYS A 276 -26.85 -17.75 -17.10
C LYS A 276 -26.32 -18.73 -18.15
N LYS A 277 -26.92 -19.93 -18.27
CA LYS A 277 -26.58 -20.89 -19.33
C LYS A 277 -26.87 -20.33 -20.72
N GLU A 278 -27.97 -19.63 -20.94
CA GLU A 278 -28.30 -18.98 -22.22
C GLU A 278 -27.31 -17.85 -22.57
N VAL A 279 -26.87 -17.06 -21.59
CA VAL A 279 -25.84 -16.03 -21.75
C VAL A 279 -24.46 -16.66 -22.02
N GLU A 280 -24.10 -17.72 -21.30
CA GLU A 280 -22.86 -18.48 -21.54
C GLU A 280 -22.90 -19.18 -22.91
N ASP A 281 -24.03 -19.76 -23.33
CA ASP A 281 -24.22 -20.42 -24.62
C ASP A 281 -24.27 -19.43 -25.78
N THR A 282 -24.84 -18.24 -25.59
CA THR A 282 -24.81 -17.18 -26.61
C THR A 282 -23.42 -16.57 -26.74
N LEU A 283 -22.68 -16.38 -25.63
CA LEU A 283 -21.26 -16.05 -25.66
C LEU A 283 -20.45 -17.14 -26.37
N ASN A 284 -20.64 -18.41 -26.02
CA ASN A 284 -19.94 -19.53 -26.65
C ASN A 284 -20.26 -19.62 -28.16
N LYS A 285 -21.52 -19.40 -28.57
CA LYS A 285 -21.89 -19.33 -30.01
C LYS A 285 -21.27 -18.13 -30.73
N GLN A 286 -21.16 -16.96 -30.08
CA GLN A 286 -20.47 -15.79 -30.63
C GLN A 286 -18.95 -15.98 -30.70
N LEU A 287 -18.36 -16.67 -29.72
CA LEU A 287 -16.94 -17.01 -29.67
C LEU A 287 -16.56 -18.15 -30.62
N GLN A 288 -17.51 -18.99 -31.03
CA GLN A 288 -17.34 -19.99 -32.10
C GLN A 288 -17.35 -19.35 -33.50
N PHE A 289 -16.37 -18.47 -33.76
CA PHE A 289 -16.12 -17.92 -35.10
C PHE A 289 -15.85 -19.04 -36.11
N ASN A 290 -16.85 -19.39 -36.91
CA ASN A 290 -16.77 -20.29 -38.06
C ASN A 290 -16.05 -21.63 -37.83
N MET A 291 -16.18 -22.23 -36.64
CA MET A 291 -15.86 -23.64 -36.47
C MET A 291 -16.89 -24.48 -37.25
N LYS A 292 -16.55 -24.84 -38.49
CA LYS A 292 -17.22 -25.90 -39.25
C LYS A 292 -17.12 -27.19 -38.43
N HIS A 293 -18.13 -27.46 -37.62
CA HIS A 293 -18.21 -28.70 -36.86
C HIS A 293 -18.23 -29.85 -37.86
N PHE A 294 -17.17 -30.68 -37.80
CA PHE A 294 -17.08 -31.89 -38.59
C PHE A 294 -18.23 -32.80 -38.13
N ARG A 295 -19.25 -32.96 -38.99
CA ARG A 295 -20.25 -34.01 -38.77
C ARG A 295 -19.48 -35.33 -38.75
N PRO A 296 -19.59 -36.16 -37.69
CA PRO A 296 -18.98 -37.48 -37.72
C PRO A 296 -19.48 -38.20 -38.96
N VAL A 297 -18.55 -38.78 -39.73
CA VAL A 297 -18.91 -39.55 -40.92
C VAL A 297 -19.88 -40.66 -40.47
N PRO A 298 -21.04 -40.82 -41.11
CA PRO A 298 -21.96 -41.91 -40.79
C PRO A 298 -21.20 -43.24 -40.78
N THR A 299 -21.33 -44.01 -39.71
CA THR A 299 -20.61 -45.28 -39.50
C THR A 299 -20.86 -46.27 -40.63
N GLU A 300 -22.06 -46.20 -41.22
CA GLU A 300 -22.52 -46.98 -42.35
C GLU A 300 -22.76 -46.04 -43.53
N LEU A 301 -21.71 -45.86 -44.35
CA LEU A 301 -21.88 -45.36 -45.71
C LEU A 301 -22.28 -46.55 -46.59
N GLU A 302 -23.55 -46.61 -46.98
CA GLU A 302 -24.00 -47.53 -48.03
C GLU A 302 -23.08 -47.40 -49.26
N GLN A 303 -22.65 -48.53 -49.82
CA GLN A 303 -21.75 -48.53 -50.97
C GLN A 303 -22.50 -48.04 -52.21
N ALA A 304 -22.48 -46.73 -52.44
CA ALA A 304 -23.11 -46.10 -53.59
C ALA A 304 -22.62 -46.76 -54.89
N GLU A 305 -23.53 -47.33 -55.66
CA GLU A 305 -23.23 -47.98 -56.94
C GLU A 305 -22.84 -46.94 -58.00
N ILE A 306 -21.56 -46.58 -58.03
CA ILE A 306 -21.01 -45.69 -59.05
C ILE A 306 -21.03 -46.41 -60.40
N LYS A 307 -22.01 -46.05 -61.25
CA LYS A 307 -22.06 -46.48 -62.66
C LYS A 307 -20.80 -45.99 -63.39
N LEU A 308 -19.90 -46.91 -63.70
CA LEU A 308 -18.63 -46.64 -64.38
C LEU A 308 -18.88 -46.40 -65.88
N ASN A 309 -19.20 -45.16 -66.24
CA ASN A 309 -19.23 -44.74 -67.65
C ASN A 309 -17.84 -44.91 -68.28
N ALA A 310 -17.75 -45.22 -69.58
CA ALA A 310 -16.47 -45.47 -70.27
C ALA A 310 -15.44 -44.34 -70.08
N ALA A 311 -15.87 -43.08 -70.13
CA ALA A 311 -15.00 -41.92 -69.89
C ALA A 311 -14.53 -41.78 -68.43
N ALA A 312 -15.17 -42.42 -67.45
CA ALA A 312 -14.65 -42.52 -66.08
C ALA A 312 -13.56 -43.58 -66.00
N ILE A 313 -13.79 -44.76 -66.60
CA ILE A 313 -12.84 -45.87 -66.65
C ILE A 313 -11.52 -45.42 -67.30
N LEU A 314 -11.58 -44.78 -68.47
CA LEU A 314 -10.38 -44.31 -69.20
C LEU A 314 -9.61 -43.21 -68.44
N ARG A 315 -10.29 -42.31 -67.74
CA ARG A 315 -9.64 -41.26 -66.92
C ARG A 315 -8.95 -41.85 -65.70
N GLU A 316 -9.56 -42.85 -65.07
CA GLU A 316 -8.97 -43.54 -63.93
C GLU A 316 -7.80 -44.44 -64.35
N GLU A 317 -7.93 -45.19 -65.45
CA GLU A 317 -6.83 -45.95 -66.07
C GLU A 317 -5.62 -45.06 -66.37
N MET A 318 -5.82 -43.86 -66.95
CA MET A 318 -4.76 -42.90 -67.20
C MET A 318 -4.08 -42.44 -65.91
N LEU A 319 -4.84 -42.23 -64.83
CA LEU A 319 -4.32 -41.88 -63.51
C LEU A 319 -3.48 -43.02 -62.92
N LEU A 320 -3.94 -44.28 -63.06
CA LEU A 320 -3.18 -45.46 -62.62
C LEU A 320 -1.88 -45.62 -63.41
N LYS A 321 -1.92 -45.47 -64.74
CA LYS A 321 -0.72 -45.49 -65.59
C LYS A 321 0.28 -44.42 -65.18
N LYS A 322 -0.18 -43.19 -64.90
CA LYS A 322 0.69 -42.12 -64.40
C LYS A 322 1.32 -42.43 -63.04
N LYS A 323 0.61 -43.09 -62.12
CA LYS A 323 1.18 -43.56 -60.85
C LYS A 323 2.23 -44.64 -61.05
N GLN A 324 1.92 -45.66 -61.87
CA GLN A 324 2.86 -46.72 -62.22
C GLN A 324 4.10 -46.18 -62.93
N GLU A 325 3.96 -45.14 -63.75
CA GLU A 325 5.07 -44.44 -64.41
C GLU A 325 5.93 -43.70 -63.39
N GLN A 326 5.34 -42.98 -62.43
CA GLN A 326 6.06 -42.34 -61.33
C GLN A 326 6.78 -43.35 -60.41
N GLU A 327 6.18 -44.51 -60.15
CA GLU A 327 6.82 -45.60 -59.40
C GLU A 327 7.98 -46.22 -60.20
N LYS A 328 7.82 -46.42 -61.52
CA LYS A 328 8.89 -46.86 -62.41
C LYS A 328 10.02 -45.85 -62.51
N GLU A 329 9.71 -44.55 -62.60
CA GLU A 329 10.71 -43.47 -62.56
C GLU A 329 11.44 -43.46 -61.22
N ARG A 330 10.74 -43.65 -60.10
CA ARG A 330 11.38 -43.79 -58.78
C ARG A 330 12.32 -44.99 -58.76
N VAL A 331 11.86 -46.18 -59.15
CA VAL A 331 12.70 -47.40 -59.19
C VAL A 331 13.89 -47.21 -60.12
N LYS A 332 13.70 -46.66 -61.33
CA LYS A 332 14.77 -46.33 -62.26
C LYS A 332 15.77 -45.33 -61.68
N ASN A 333 15.32 -44.34 -60.92
CA ASN A 333 16.19 -43.40 -60.24
C ASN A 333 16.97 -44.07 -59.10
N LEU A 334 16.41 -45.08 -58.41
CA LEU A 334 17.14 -45.93 -57.47
C LEU A 334 18.21 -46.77 -58.19
N GLU A 335 17.85 -47.40 -59.33
CA GLU A 335 18.75 -48.21 -60.16
C GLU A 335 19.91 -47.40 -60.75
N VAL A 336 19.67 -46.16 -61.19
CA VAL A 336 20.68 -45.29 -61.81
C VAL A 336 21.58 -44.62 -60.77
N ASN A 337 21.03 -44.14 -59.65
CA ASN A 337 21.80 -43.38 -58.65
C ASN A 337 22.31 -44.24 -57.48
N LEU A 338 21.88 -45.51 -57.38
CA LEU A 338 22.17 -46.46 -56.30
C LEU A 338 21.90 -45.90 -54.89
N ARG A 339 20.97 -44.95 -54.77
CA ARG A 339 20.71 -44.20 -53.54
C ARG A 339 19.23 -43.90 -53.37
N ASP A 340 18.68 -44.26 -52.21
CA ASP A 340 17.29 -43.94 -51.89
C ASP A 340 17.15 -42.51 -51.35
N SER A 341 16.35 -41.70 -52.03
CA SER A 341 15.91 -40.40 -51.53
C SER A 341 14.99 -40.53 -50.31
N GLY A 342 14.37 -41.70 -50.12
CA GLY A 342 13.54 -42.03 -48.96
C GLY A 342 14.26 -41.88 -47.63
N GLU A 343 15.49 -42.39 -47.49
CA GLU A 343 16.27 -42.28 -46.25
C GLU A 343 16.48 -40.81 -45.82
N PHE A 344 16.76 -39.93 -46.78
CA PHE A 344 16.92 -38.49 -46.51
C PHE A 344 15.59 -37.84 -46.11
N GLU A 345 14.49 -38.19 -46.76
CA GLU A 345 13.16 -37.70 -46.36
C GLU A 345 12.74 -38.20 -44.98
N GLU A 346 13.06 -39.45 -44.62
CA GLU A 346 12.77 -40.01 -43.31
C GLU A 346 13.64 -39.36 -42.23
N TRP A 347 14.93 -39.20 -42.47
CA TRP A 347 15.82 -38.42 -41.60
C TRP A 347 15.31 -37.00 -41.40
N LYS A 348 14.91 -36.31 -42.48
CA LYS A 348 14.35 -34.95 -42.38
C LYS A 348 13.06 -34.93 -41.53
N LYS A 349 12.14 -35.86 -41.75
CA LYS A 349 10.92 -36.00 -40.93
C LYS A 349 11.25 -36.27 -39.46
N GLN A 350 12.32 -37.01 -39.16
CA GLN A 350 12.80 -37.23 -37.78
C GLN A 350 13.39 -35.95 -37.18
N GLN A 351 14.18 -35.17 -37.92
CA GLN A 351 14.70 -33.88 -37.44
C GLN A 351 13.56 -32.87 -37.18
N ASP A 352 12.62 -32.74 -38.12
CA ASP A 352 11.42 -31.89 -37.96
C ASP A 352 10.62 -32.28 -36.69
N GLN A 353 10.56 -33.58 -36.36
CA GLN A 353 9.92 -34.08 -35.13
C GLN A 353 10.72 -33.73 -33.87
N ILE A 354 12.05 -33.86 -33.89
CA ILE A 354 12.93 -33.51 -32.76
C ILE A 354 12.83 -32.01 -32.46
N GLU A 355 12.94 -31.16 -33.49
CA GLU A 355 12.78 -29.70 -33.35
C GLU A 355 11.39 -29.32 -32.81
N TYR A 356 10.34 -30.01 -33.27
CA TYR A 356 8.98 -29.79 -32.80
C TYR A 356 8.78 -30.18 -31.32
N ILE A 357 9.39 -31.27 -30.87
CA ILE A 357 9.39 -31.68 -29.45
C ILE A 357 10.14 -30.65 -28.59
N ALA A 358 11.37 -30.29 -28.98
CA ALA A 358 12.17 -29.28 -28.27
C ALA A 358 11.46 -27.92 -28.18
N LYS A 359 10.74 -27.52 -29.23
CA LYS A 359 9.92 -26.29 -29.24
C LYS A 359 8.74 -26.38 -28.27
N ILE A 360 8.08 -27.53 -28.16
CA ILE A 360 7.02 -27.76 -27.19
C ILE A 360 7.57 -27.74 -25.75
N GLU A 361 8.72 -28.37 -25.51
CA GLU A 361 9.39 -28.37 -24.21
C GLU A 361 9.75 -26.95 -23.77
N TYR A 362 10.36 -26.15 -24.66
CA TYR A 362 10.69 -24.75 -24.40
C TYR A 362 9.45 -23.90 -24.11
N GLN A 363 8.35 -24.10 -24.84
CA GLN A 363 7.09 -23.40 -24.58
C GLN A 363 6.47 -23.76 -23.22
N GLN A 364 6.55 -25.03 -22.80
CA GLN A 364 6.07 -25.47 -21.50
C GLN A 364 6.95 -24.93 -20.36
N GLN A 365 8.28 -24.99 -20.50
CA GLN A 365 9.25 -24.37 -19.58
C GLN A 365 8.99 -22.86 -19.43
N LYS A 366 8.77 -22.13 -20.54
CA LYS A 366 8.41 -20.70 -20.53
C LYS A 366 7.12 -20.42 -19.76
N LYS A 367 6.07 -21.22 -19.98
CA LYS A 367 4.79 -21.06 -19.26
C LYS A 367 4.96 -21.27 -17.76
N ILE A 368 5.72 -22.30 -17.40
CA ILE A 368 6.12 -22.63 -16.02
C ILE A 368 6.92 -21.49 -15.38
N GLU A 369 7.89 -20.92 -16.10
CA GLU A 369 8.71 -19.79 -15.65
C GLU A 369 7.83 -18.56 -15.36
N MET A 370 6.86 -18.28 -16.24
CA MET A 370 5.87 -17.21 -16.04
C MET A 370 4.95 -17.45 -14.83
N GLU A 371 4.50 -18.69 -14.60
CA GLU A 371 3.68 -19.05 -13.44
C GLU A 371 4.47 -18.91 -12.12
N LEU A 372 5.74 -19.35 -12.10
CA LEU A 372 6.63 -19.21 -10.95
C LEU A 372 7.01 -17.74 -10.68
N ALA A 373 7.23 -16.94 -11.72
CA ALA A 373 7.45 -15.50 -11.60
C ALA A 373 6.20 -14.77 -11.06
N ARG A 374 5.00 -15.18 -11.48
CA ARG A 374 3.73 -14.68 -10.93
C ARG A 374 3.57 -15.04 -9.45
N GLU A 375 3.87 -16.27 -9.05
CA GLU A 375 3.82 -16.68 -7.64
C GLU A 375 4.82 -15.89 -6.78
N ALA A 376 6.04 -15.67 -7.29
CA ALA A 376 7.04 -14.84 -6.63
C ALA A 376 6.60 -13.38 -6.49
N ALA A 377 5.95 -12.80 -7.51
CA ALA A 377 5.40 -11.44 -7.46
C ALA A 377 4.26 -11.31 -6.43
N MET A 378 3.36 -12.30 -6.34
CA MET A 378 2.31 -12.31 -5.32
C MET A 378 2.90 -12.42 -3.91
N ARG A 379 3.89 -13.29 -3.68
CA ARG A 379 4.59 -13.37 -2.38
C ARG A 379 5.31 -12.07 -2.01
N ALA A 380 5.98 -11.41 -2.96
CA ALA A 380 6.61 -10.11 -2.71
C ALA A 380 5.58 -9.02 -2.35
N GLN A 381 4.39 -9.06 -2.94
CA GLN A 381 3.29 -8.17 -2.57
C GLN A 381 2.77 -8.45 -1.15
N GLU A 382 2.59 -9.72 -0.77
CA GLU A 382 2.22 -10.13 0.59
C GLU A 382 3.26 -9.70 1.64
N ASP A 383 4.54 -9.92 1.36
CA ASP A 383 5.61 -9.52 2.28
C ASP A 383 5.66 -7.98 2.43
N LYS A 384 5.50 -7.21 1.34
CA LYS A 384 5.33 -5.74 1.41
C LYS A 384 4.09 -5.31 2.20
N PHE A 385 2.98 -6.05 2.14
CA PHE A 385 1.81 -5.77 2.98
C PHE A 385 2.10 -6.02 4.48
N LYS A 386 2.88 -7.04 4.83
CA LYS A 386 3.34 -7.27 6.21
C LYS A 386 4.25 -6.14 6.69
N GLU A 387 5.22 -5.72 5.87
CA GLU A 387 6.10 -4.58 6.16
C GLU A 387 5.32 -3.28 6.39
N ASN A 388 4.39 -2.95 5.48
CA ASN A 388 3.52 -1.78 5.63
C ASN A 388 2.66 -1.85 6.90
N ARG A 389 2.19 -3.04 7.29
CA ARG A 389 1.45 -3.23 8.54
C ARG A 389 2.34 -3.00 9.76
N ILE A 390 3.55 -3.57 9.79
CA ILE A 390 4.52 -3.36 10.87
C ILE A 390 4.91 -1.88 10.97
N LEU A 391 5.10 -1.21 9.84
CA LEU A 391 5.36 0.23 9.80
C LEU A 391 4.17 1.04 10.36
N ALA A 392 2.94 0.69 9.99
CA ALA A 392 1.74 1.34 10.52
C ALA A 392 1.51 1.07 12.03
N GLU A 393 1.93 -0.09 12.54
CA GLU A 393 1.94 -0.40 13.97
C GLU A 393 3.00 0.47 14.69
N LYS A 394 4.24 0.55 14.18
CA LYS A 394 5.28 1.46 14.70
C LYS A 394 4.86 2.94 14.69
N MET A 395 4.27 3.42 13.60
CA MET A 395 3.78 4.80 13.52
C MET A 395 2.64 5.09 14.51
N LYS A 396 1.88 4.08 14.94
CA LYS A 396 0.89 4.25 16.03
C LYS A 396 1.57 4.33 17.39
N GLU A 397 2.61 3.53 17.64
CA GLU A 397 3.40 3.60 18.87
C GLU A 397 4.06 4.98 19.00
N GLU A 398 4.76 5.45 17.96
CA GLU A 398 5.33 6.81 17.91
C GLU A 398 4.27 7.92 18.09
N ALA A 399 3.08 7.74 17.50
CA ALA A 399 1.99 8.71 17.67
C ALA A 399 1.41 8.73 19.09
N ILE A 400 1.42 7.60 19.79
CA ILE A 400 1.03 7.50 21.21
C ILE A 400 2.08 8.19 22.09
N GLU A 401 3.36 8.00 21.82
CA GLU A 401 4.45 8.68 22.55
C GLU A 401 4.37 10.20 22.38
N ARG A 402 4.29 10.72 21.14
CA ARG A 402 4.09 12.16 20.90
C ARG A 402 2.81 12.72 21.53
N LEU A 403 1.77 11.90 21.67
CA LEU A 403 0.52 12.32 22.32
C LEU A 403 0.68 12.42 23.84
N LYS A 404 1.50 11.56 24.47
CA LYS A 404 1.90 11.71 25.89
C LYS A 404 2.75 12.95 26.10
N GLU A 405 3.82 13.15 25.31
CA GLU A 405 4.65 14.36 25.37
C GLU A 405 3.81 15.63 25.26
N ARG A 406 2.83 15.65 24.33
CA ARG A 406 1.91 16.78 24.16
C ARG A 406 0.96 16.96 25.35
N GLN A 407 0.57 15.89 26.04
CA GLN A 407 -0.25 15.97 27.26
C GLN A 407 0.57 16.51 28.43
N GLU A 408 1.81 16.06 28.63
CA GLU A 408 2.72 16.56 29.65
C GLU A 408 2.98 18.07 29.46
N LEU A 409 3.34 18.47 28.23
CA LEU A 409 3.58 19.88 27.88
C LEU A 409 2.29 20.73 27.99
N GLN A 410 1.11 20.14 27.81
CA GLN A 410 -0.17 20.81 28.11
C GLN A 410 -0.41 20.94 29.63
N GLN A 411 -0.05 19.95 30.44
CA GLN A 411 -0.16 20.03 31.90
C GLN A 411 0.78 21.11 32.44
N GLU A 412 2.05 21.16 32.00
CA GLU A 412 3.00 22.23 32.34
C GLU A 412 2.46 23.62 31.96
N GLN A 413 1.88 23.77 30.76
CA GLN A 413 1.24 25.02 30.37
C GLN A 413 -0.01 25.35 31.20
N VAL A 414 -0.76 24.37 31.68
CA VAL A 414 -1.90 24.58 32.57
C VAL A 414 -1.44 24.99 33.96
N GLU A 415 -0.39 24.36 34.51
CA GLU A 415 0.25 24.78 35.77
C GLU A 415 0.76 26.22 35.69
N HIS A 416 1.54 26.56 34.66
CA HIS A 416 2.00 27.93 34.42
C HIS A 416 0.84 28.91 34.24
N LYS A 417 -0.25 28.51 33.56
CA LYS A 417 -1.45 29.35 33.42
C LYS A 417 -2.22 29.50 34.73
N LYS A 418 -2.25 28.52 35.63
CA LYS A 418 -2.85 28.67 36.98
C LYS A 418 -2.09 29.73 37.77
N GLN A 419 -0.75 29.66 37.79
CA GLN A 419 0.10 30.66 38.44
C GLN A 419 -0.12 32.07 37.85
N LEU A 420 -0.24 32.16 36.53
CA LEU A 420 -0.56 33.43 35.85
C LEU A 420 -1.99 33.92 36.19
N ILE A 421 -2.95 33.02 36.33
CA ILE A 421 -4.34 33.33 36.72
C ILE A 421 -4.40 33.82 38.16
N GLU A 422 -3.62 33.28 39.10
CA GLU A 422 -3.54 33.81 40.46
C GLU A 422 -3.00 35.25 40.47
N GLN A 423 -1.91 35.51 39.74
CA GLN A 423 -1.37 36.87 39.56
C GLN A 423 -2.39 37.82 38.89
N ILE A 424 -3.15 37.32 37.91
CA ILE A 424 -4.22 38.10 37.25
C ILE A 424 -5.40 38.32 38.19
N ILE A 425 -5.81 37.37 39.03
CA ILE A 425 -6.89 37.55 40.02
C ILE A 425 -6.50 38.63 41.06
N GLU A 426 -5.23 38.69 41.46
CA GLU A 426 -4.72 39.78 42.31
C GLU A 426 -4.71 41.15 41.60
N ALA A 427 -4.52 41.18 40.28
CA ALA A 427 -4.65 42.39 39.48
C ALA A 427 -6.12 42.77 39.21
N GLU A 428 -7.00 41.80 38.94
CA GLU A 428 -8.43 41.99 38.69
C GLU A 428 -9.15 42.53 39.91
N LYS A 429 -8.77 42.11 41.14
CA LYS A 429 -9.23 42.76 42.38
C LYS A 429 -8.94 44.27 42.42
N LYS A 430 -7.85 44.73 41.77
CA LYS A 430 -7.49 46.15 41.66
C LYS A 430 -8.19 46.85 40.49
N VAL A 431 -8.47 46.13 39.41
CA VAL A 431 -9.14 46.65 38.20
C VAL A 431 -10.67 46.72 38.33
N TYR A 432 -11.30 45.78 39.05
CA TYR A 432 -12.75 45.76 39.31
C TYR A 432 -13.24 47.09 39.90
N ILE A 433 -12.48 47.64 40.85
CA ILE A 433 -12.68 48.94 41.52
C ILE A 433 -12.66 50.13 40.53
N GLN A 434 -12.05 49.97 39.35
CA GLN A 434 -12.00 50.99 38.29
C GLN A 434 -13.05 50.78 37.20
N VAL A 435 -13.39 49.52 36.87
CA VAL A 435 -14.40 49.21 35.84
C VAL A 435 -15.81 49.62 36.27
N GLU A 436 -16.15 49.46 37.56
CA GLU A 436 -17.43 49.89 38.13
C GLU A 436 -17.71 51.38 37.84
N LYS A 437 -16.68 52.24 37.96
CA LYS A 437 -16.74 53.69 37.69
C LYS A 437 -16.87 54.07 36.21
N VAL A 438 -16.64 53.12 35.29
CA VAL A 438 -16.75 53.34 33.83
C VAL A 438 -18.07 52.80 33.29
N GLN A 439 -18.61 51.72 33.87
CA GLN A 439 -19.90 51.16 33.45
C GLN A 439 -21.08 52.11 33.68
N GLU A 440 -21.04 52.93 34.72
CA GLU A 440 -22.05 53.98 34.95
C GLU A 440 -22.07 55.03 33.83
N LYS A 441 -20.91 55.40 33.28
CA LYS A 441 -20.79 56.39 32.21
C LYS A 441 -21.23 55.85 30.84
N ASN A 442 -20.90 54.60 30.53
CA ASN A 442 -21.22 54.02 29.23
C ASN A 442 -22.71 53.66 29.06
N LYS A 443 -23.45 53.42 30.16
CA LYS A 443 -24.91 53.25 30.07
C LYS A 443 -25.62 54.49 29.52
N GLN A 444 -25.13 55.68 29.84
CA GLN A 444 -25.76 56.95 29.44
C GLN A 444 -25.67 57.22 27.93
N MET A 445 -24.63 56.74 27.24
CA MET A 445 -24.46 56.98 25.79
C MET A 445 -25.13 55.92 24.88
N ALA A 446 -25.53 54.77 25.43
CA ALA A 446 -26.08 53.67 24.62
C ALA A 446 -27.57 53.87 24.24
N GLU A 447 -28.28 54.77 24.92
CA GLU A 447 -29.70 55.00 24.70
C GLU A 447 -29.97 55.98 23.54
N GLU A 448 -29.08 56.94 23.30
CA GLU A 448 -29.20 57.92 22.20
C GLU A 448 -29.12 57.28 20.81
N GLN A 449 -28.23 56.31 20.60
CA GLN A 449 -27.94 55.77 19.27
C GLN A 449 -29.03 54.85 18.68
N LYS A 450 -29.94 54.32 19.51
CA LYS A 450 -31.00 53.41 19.03
C LYS A 450 -32.10 54.08 18.23
N LEU A 451 -32.25 55.41 18.34
CA LEU A 451 -33.35 56.14 17.70
C LEU A 451 -33.15 56.35 16.19
N GLU A 452 -31.89 56.33 15.71
CA GLU A 452 -31.55 56.79 14.36
C GLU A 452 -31.73 55.71 13.27
N MET A 453 -31.47 54.44 13.59
CA MET A 453 -31.38 53.36 12.59
C MET A 453 -32.72 53.05 11.89
N ALA A 454 -33.85 53.21 12.58
CA ALA A 454 -35.17 52.75 12.12
C ALA A 454 -35.67 53.42 10.82
N ARG A 455 -35.15 54.59 10.45
CA ARG A 455 -35.67 55.43 9.34
C ARG A 455 -35.26 55.00 7.91
N LYS A 456 -34.37 54.03 7.72
CA LYS A 456 -33.71 53.78 6.42
C LYS A 456 -34.22 52.57 5.60
N LEU A 457 -35.20 51.79 6.07
CA LEU A 457 -35.49 50.47 5.47
C LEU A 457 -36.60 50.44 4.40
N GLU A 458 -37.57 51.36 4.41
CA GLU A 458 -38.81 51.24 3.62
C GLU A 458 -38.66 51.32 2.08
N LEU A 459 -37.59 51.93 1.57
CA LEU A 459 -37.57 52.54 0.22
C LEU A 459 -37.24 51.60 -0.96
N LYS A 460 -37.00 50.30 -0.74
CA LYS A 460 -36.24 49.44 -1.68
C LYS A 460 -37.00 48.24 -2.29
N ARG A 461 -38.32 48.32 -2.45
CA ARG A 461 -39.18 47.12 -2.73
C ARG A 461 -40.06 47.16 -3.99
N GLN A 462 -39.88 48.09 -4.93
CA GLN A 462 -40.89 48.36 -5.98
C GLN A 462 -40.47 48.16 -7.46
N GLU A 463 -39.24 47.75 -7.77
CA GLU A 463 -38.70 47.89 -9.14
C GLU A 463 -38.74 46.65 -10.07
N ASP A 464 -38.98 45.42 -9.57
CA ASP A 464 -38.54 44.19 -10.27
C ASP A 464 -39.56 43.46 -11.20
N GLU A 465 -40.81 43.92 -11.37
CA GLU A 465 -41.91 43.05 -11.87
C GLU A 465 -42.16 43.05 -13.43
N GLN A 466 -41.45 43.84 -14.24
CA GLN A 466 -41.93 44.20 -15.61
C GLN A 466 -41.48 43.33 -16.81
N ILE A 467 -40.61 42.32 -16.66
CA ILE A 467 -39.83 41.77 -17.80
C ILE A 467 -40.19 40.30 -18.15
N ARG A 468 -41.35 40.01 -18.79
CA ARG A 468 -41.67 38.59 -19.16
C ARG A 468 -42.54 38.22 -20.38
N ILE A 469 -42.97 39.13 -21.28
CA ILE A 469 -44.18 38.86 -22.12
C ILE A 469 -43.99 38.51 -23.63
N LYS A 470 -42.80 38.66 -24.26
CA LYS A 470 -42.78 39.11 -25.68
C LYS A 470 -42.15 38.27 -26.84
N ARG A 471 -42.16 36.93 -26.91
CA ARG A 471 -41.87 36.19 -28.18
C ARG A 471 -42.15 34.66 -28.19
N GLU A 472 -43.20 34.22 -28.90
CA GLU A 472 -43.36 32.87 -29.52
C GLU A 472 -44.27 32.95 -30.78
N GLU A 473 -44.33 31.86 -31.56
CA GLU A 473 -45.18 31.54 -32.75
C GLU A 473 -44.95 32.21 -34.13
N LEU A 474 -44.60 31.38 -35.13
CA LEU A 474 -45.28 31.20 -36.44
C LEU A 474 -44.63 29.99 -37.17
N ILE A 475 -45.15 28.77 -37.07
CA ILE A 475 -46.10 28.11 -38.00
C ILE A 475 -45.52 27.96 -39.43
N LYS A 476 -45.16 26.76 -39.92
CA LYS A 476 -45.98 25.59 -40.41
C LYS A 476 -46.34 25.70 -41.90
N GLN A 477 -46.33 24.56 -42.62
CA GLN A 477 -46.75 24.40 -44.03
C GLN A 477 -45.73 24.99 -45.04
N ILE A 478 -45.61 24.57 -46.31
CA ILE A 478 -46.47 23.87 -47.28
C ILE A 478 -45.56 22.84 -48.01
N ARG A 479 -45.81 21.51 -47.97
CA ARG A 479 -46.59 20.66 -48.92
C ARG A 479 -46.14 20.70 -50.41
N GLU A 480 -46.31 19.68 -51.28
CA GLU A 480 -46.53 18.20 -51.19
C GLU A 480 -46.62 17.62 -52.64
N LEU A 481 -45.94 16.49 -52.97
CA LEU A 481 -46.17 15.57 -54.14
C LEU A 481 -45.88 16.12 -55.59
N GLU A 482 -45.81 15.36 -56.72
CA GLU A 482 -46.16 13.94 -57.07
C GLU A 482 -45.34 13.34 -58.28
N ARG A 483 -45.72 12.17 -58.87
CA ARG A 483 -44.93 11.29 -59.82
C ARG A 483 -45.87 10.38 -60.68
N GLN A 484 -45.50 9.81 -61.88
CA GLN A 484 -46.00 8.51 -62.51
C GLN A 484 -45.47 8.14 -63.98
N PRO A 485 -45.66 6.89 -64.56
CA PRO A 485 -44.83 6.32 -65.69
C PRO A 485 -45.42 5.29 -66.79
N ILE A 486 -44.63 4.95 -67.86
CA ILE A 486 -44.40 3.65 -68.65
C ILE A 486 -45.50 2.87 -69.51
N LYS A 487 -45.13 2.28 -70.72
CA LYS A 487 -45.49 0.87 -71.27
C LYS A 487 -44.93 0.43 -72.70
N ARG A 488 -45.11 -0.85 -73.16
CA ARG A 488 -44.55 -1.63 -74.36
C ARG A 488 -45.39 -2.90 -74.82
N THR A 489 -45.21 -3.53 -76.04
CA THR A 489 -45.59 -4.96 -76.48
C THR A 489 -44.97 -5.52 -77.83
N LYS A 490 -45.16 -6.83 -78.26
CA LYS A 490 -44.47 -7.58 -79.42
C LYS A 490 -45.00 -9.03 -79.87
N GLY A 491 -45.08 -9.42 -81.19
CA GLY A 491 -44.79 -10.81 -81.78
C GLY A 491 -45.74 -11.59 -82.78
N TYR A 492 -45.25 -12.43 -83.75
CA TYR A 492 -45.93 -13.55 -84.55
C TYR A 492 -44.97 -14.56 -85.31
N ASP A 493 -45.43 -15.73 -85.86
CA ASP A 493 -44.66 -16.92 -86.42
C ASP A 493 -45.46 -17.84 -87.45
N PRO A 494 -44.85 -18.67 -88.37
CA PRO A 494 -45.55 -19.35 -89.50
C PRO A 494 -45.53 -20.91 -89.60
N THR A 495 -46.56 -21.50 -90.23
CA THR A 495 -46.63 -22.93 -90.64
C THR A 495 -46.93 -23.16 -92.13
N GLU A 496 -46.85 -22.12 -92.96
CA GLU A 496 -47.10 -22.22 -94.39
C GLU A 496 -45.83 -22.63 -95.16
N THR A 497 -45.93 -23.67 -95.99
CA THR A 497 -44.99 -23.90 -97.08
C THR A 497 -45.06 -22.72 -98.04
N MET A 498 -44.01 -21.92 -98.11
CA MET A 498 -43.92 -20.79 -99.03
C MET A 498 -43.85 -21.31 -100.47
N GLY A 499 -44.99 -21.35 -101.16
CA GLY A 499 -45.11 -21.92 -102.51
C GLY A 499 -44.37 -21.07 -103.54
N TYR A 500 -43.16 -21.50 -103.90
CA TYR A 500 -42.26 -20.77 -104.82
C TYR A 500 -42.07 -21.43 -106.19
N GLY A 501 -42.74 -22.56 -106.47
CA GLY A 501 -42.95 -23.07 -107.83
C GLY A 501 -41.68 -23.44 -108.58
N LEU A 502 -40.71 -24.03 -107.90
CA LEU A 502 -39.42 -24.42 -108.48
C LEU A 502 -39.53 -25.79 -109.18
N LEU A 503 -38.90 -25.93 -110.35
CA LEU A 503 -39.06 -27.07 -111.28
C LEU A 503 -38.60 -28.45 -110.76
N GLU A 504 -38.03 -28.53 -109.55
CA GLU A 504 -37.67 -29.79 -108.88
C GLU A 504 -38.47 -30.03 -107.58
N GLU A 505 -39.61 -29.36 -107.41
CA GLU A 505 -40.62 -29.66 -106.37
C GLU A 505 -41.31 -31.03 -106.63
N MET A 506 -40.55 -32.12 -106.51
CA MET A 506 -41.09 -33.47 -106.52
C MET A 506 -42.05 -33.66 -105.34
N SER A 507 -43.28 -34.02 -105.64
CA SER A 507 -44.27 -34.44 -104.65
C SER A 507 -43.69 -35.54 -103.74
N LEU A 508 -44.03 -35.46 -102.45
CA LEU A 508 -43.54 -36.34 -101.37
C LEU A 508 -43.78 -37.85 -101.63
N ALA A 509 -44.60 -38.18 -102.63
CA ALA A 509 -44.90 -39.53 -103.08
C ALA A 509 -43.89 -40.13 -104.09
N GLU A 510 -43.51 -39.43 -105.16
CA GLU A 510 -42.71 -40.02 -106.27
C GLU A 510 -41.26 -40.34 -105.86
N LEU A 511 -40.76 -39.61 -104.85
CA LEU A 511 -39.46 -39.81 -104.21
C LEU A 511 -39.33 -41.22 -103.57
N ARG A 512 -40.43 -41.98 -103.42
CA ARG A 512 -40.48 -43.23 -102.64
C ARG A 512 -40.03 -44.50 -103.39
N ASP A 513 -40.19 -44.59 -104.71
CA ASP A 513 -39.95 -45.85 -105.44
C ASP A 513 -38.53 -46.04 -105.95
N ARG A 514 -37.89 -44.99 -106.48
CA ARG A 514 -36.43 -45.02 -106.76
C ARG A 514 -35.61 -45.35 -105.51
N LEU A 515 -36.15 -45.00 -104.34
CA LEU A 515 -35.62 -45.34 -103.02
C LEU A 515 -35.55 -46.87 -102.80
N ASN A 516 -36.46 -47.67 -103.36
CA ASN A 516 -36.65 -49.09 -103.05
C ASN A 516 -35.58 -50.04 -103.65
N VAL A 517 -35.00 -49.72 -104.81
CA VAL A 517 -33.89 -50.51 -105.39
C VAL A 517 -32.58 -50.19 -104.67
N VAL A 518 -32.29 -48.90 -104.48
CA VAL A 518 -31.12 -48.42 -103.72
C VAL A 518 -31.14 -48.91 -102.26
N LYS A 519 -32.33 -49.13 -101.69
CA LYS A 519 -32.54 -49.81 -100.38
C LYS A 519 -32.09 -51.27 -100.34
N ALA A 520 -31.94 -51.97 -101.47
CA ALA A 520 -31.59 -53.40 -101.48
C ALA A 520 -30.08 -53.61 -101.46
N GLU A 521 -29.33 -52.93 -102.32
CA GLU A 521 -27.86 -52.98 -102.36
C GLU A 521 -27.26 -52.47 -101.05
N ARG A 522 -27.82 -51.38 -100.51
CA ARG A 522 -27.44 -50.85 -99.19
C ARG A 522 -27.61 -51.85 -98.05
N LYS A 523 -28.57 -52.80 -98.11
CA LYS A 523 -28.74 -53.81 -97.05
C LYS A 523 -27.56 -54.78 -96.95
N VAL A 524 -26.98 -55.18 -98.07
CA VAL A 524 -25.85 -56.13 -98.07
C VAL A 524 -24.61 -55.46 -97.50
N GLU A 525 -24.30 -54.25 -97.96
CA GLU A 525 -23.23 -53.44 -97.37
C GLU A 525 -23.49 -53.13 -95.88
N GLU A 526 -24.74 -52.86 -95.49
CA GLU A 526 -25.12 -52.69 -94.10
C GLU A 526 -24.86 -53.96 -93.28
N GLU A 527 -25.09 -55.16 -93.81
CA GLU A 527 -24.86 -56.41 -93.08
C GLU A 527 -23.38 -56.72 -92.85
N GLU A 528 -22.51 -56.44 -93.81
CA GLU A 528 -21.06 -56.57 -93.62
C GLU A 528 -20.53 -55.53 -92.63
N LYS A 529 -20.90 -54.26 -92.81
CA LYS A 529 -20.57 -53.18 -91.86
C LYS A 529 -21.13 -53.48 -90.46
N ARG A 530 -22.31 -54.09 -90.33
CA ARG A 530 -22.86 -54.53 -89.04
C ARG A 530 -21.99 -55.61 -88.37
N LYS A 531 -21.43 -56.56 -89.12
CA LYS A 531 -20.53 -57.60 -88.55
C LYS A 531 -19.23 -56.99 -88.02
N GLU A 532 -18.59 -56.11 -88.80
CA GLU A 532 -17.38 -55.38 -88.38
C GLU A 532 -17.64 -54.48 -87.17
N ILE A 533 -18.79 -53.79 -87.16
CA ILE A 533 -19.26 -52.97 -86.03
C ILE A 533 -19.53 -53.83 -84.78
N VAL A 534 -19.95 -55.09 -84.91
CA VAL A 534 -20.13 -56.00 -83.76
C VAL A 534 -18.78 -56.45 -83.22
N GLN A 535 -17.87 -56.94 -84.08
CA GLN A 535 -16.54 -57.38 -83.65
C GLN A 535 -15.75 -56.26 -82.94
N SER A 536 -15.72 -55.06 -83.54
CA SER A 536 -15.06 -53.90 -82.92
C SER A 536 -15.72 -53.43 -81.61
N LYS A 537 -17.03 -53.65 -81.43
CA LYS A 537 -17.71 -53.44 -80.13
C LYS A 537 -17.30 -54.50 -79.11
N ASP A 538 -17.22 -55.77 -79.49
CA ASP A 538 -16.86 -56.86 -78.60
C ASP A 538 -15.41 -56.72 -78.10
N ASP A 539 -14.46 -56.41 -79.00
CA ASP A 539 -13.08 -56.10 -78.64
C ASP A 539 -12.97 -54.87 -77.72
N TYR A 540 -13.75 -53.82 -78.01
CA TYR A 540 -13.81 -52.64 -77.17
C TYR A 540 -14.34 -52.97 -75.76
N LEU A 541 -15.42 -53.77 -75.66
CA LEU A 541 -15.99 -54.23 -74.41
C LEU A 541 -15.00 -55.09 -73.60
N LEU A 542 -14.31 -56.03 -74.24
CA LEU A 542 -13.26 -56.85 -73.60
C LEU A 542 -12.10 -55.99 -73.09
N SER A 543 -11.66 -54.98 -73.85
CA SER A 543 -10.64 -54.03 -73.42
C SER A 543 -11.09 -53.21 -72.20
N MET A 544 -12.38 -52.83 -72.17
CA MET A 544 -12.97 -52.05 -71.08
C MET A 544 -13.14 -52.88 -69.81
N GLN A 545 -13.51 -54.16 -69.94
CA GLN A 545 -13.63 -55.09 -68.82
C GLN A 545 -12.28 -55.31 -68.11
N LYS A 546 -11.19 -55.52 -68.86
CA LYS A 546 -9.83 -55.63 -68.30
C LYS A 546 -9.45 -54.39 -67.48
N LYS A 547 -9.62 -53.20 -68.06
CA LYS A 547 -9.36 -51.92 -67.37
C LYS A 547 -10.17 -51.77 -66.08
N VAL A 548 -11.42 -52.23 -66.07
CA VAL A 548 -12.27 -52.24 -64.85
C VAL A 548 -11.76 -53.23 -63.79
N GLN A 549 -11.19 -54.37 -64.18
CA GLN A 549 -10.56 -55.31 -63.25
C GLN A 549 -9.30 -54.70 -62.63
N ASP A 550 -8.38 -54.17 -63.44
CA ASP A 550 -7.15 -53.49 -62.98
C ASP A 550 -7.48 -52.36 -61.99
N ILE A 551 -8.49 -51.54 -62.30
CA ILE A 551 -8.98 -50.46 -61.43
C ILE A 551 -9.54 -51.01 -60.10
N LYS A 552 -10.32 -52.10 -60.13
CA LYS A 552 -10.89 -52.70 -58.92
C LYS A 552 -9.81 -53.28 -58.01
N GLU A 553 -8.80 -53.92 -58.57
CA GLU A 553 -7.67 -54.46 -57.80
C GLU A 553 -6.83 -53.35 -57.18
N HIS A 554 -6.47 -52.32 -57.96
CA HIS A 554 -5.75 -51.16 -57.44
C HIS A 554 -6.54 -50.41 -56.36
N ARG A 555 -7.86 -50.24 -56.52
CA ARG A 555 -8.72 -49.63 -55.47
C ARG A 555 -8.73 -50.45 -54.18
N ARG A 556 -8.75 -51.79 -54.26
CA ARG A 556 -8.68 -52.68 -53.08
C ARG A 556 -7.32 -52.54 -52.38
N ALA A 557 -6.22 -52.58 -53.14
CA ALA A 557 -4.87 -52.41 -52.61
C ALA A 557 -4.69 -51.02 -51.94
N GLU A 558 -5.08 -49.93 -52.61
CA GLU A 558 -5.06 -48.59 -52.00
C GLU A 558 -5.93 -48.50 -50.75
N SER A 559 -7.11 -49.13 -50.73
CA SER A 559 -7.98 -49.09 -49.56
C SER A 559 -7.36 -49.81 -48.36
N GLN A 560 -6.69 -50.94 -48.59
CA GLN A 560 -5.96 -51.67 -47.55
C GLN A 560 -4.77 -50.86 -47.04
N GLN A 561 -3.93 -50.32 -47.94
CA GLN A 561 -2.80 -49.46 -47.58
C GLN A 561 -3.25 -48.22 -46.79
N LYS A 562 -4.28 -47.51 -47.26
CA LYS A 562 -4.83 -46.31 -46.57
C LYS A 562 -5.44 -46.65 -45.21
N ASN A 563 -6.02 -47.84 -45.03
CA ASN A 563 -6.50 -48.27 -43.72
C ASN A 563 -5.32 -48.56 -42.76
N MET A 564 -4.29 -49.28 -43.20
CA MET A 564 -3.07 -49.49 -42.40
C MET A 564 -2.37 -48.15 -42.07
N GLU A 565 -2.27 -47.22 -43.02
CA GLU A 565 -1.70 -45.88 -42.77
C GLU A 565 -2.53 -45.10 -41.73
N ARG A 566 -3.88 -45.15 -41.81
CA ARG A 566 -4.77 -44.53 -40.83
C ARG A 566 -4.58 -45.12 -39.42
N GLU A 567 -4.44 -46.43 -39.30
CA GLU A 567 -4.20 -47.11 -38.02
C GLU A 567 -2.82 -46.76 -37.45
N ALA A 568 -1.76 -46.85 -38.26
CA ALA A 568 -0.43 -46.42 -37.89
C ALA A 568 -0.38 -44.94 -37.46
N LYS A 569 -1.14 -44.06 -38.15
CA LYS A 569 -1.23 -42.63 -37.83
C LYS A 569 -2.03 -42.36 -36.55
N LYS A 570 -3.08 -43.14 -36.26
CA LYS A 570 -3.78 -43.11 -34.96
C LYS A 570 -2.82 -43.51 -33.83
N PHE A 571 -2.09 -44.62 -34.00
CA PHE A 571 -1.15 -45.12 -33.00
C PHE A 571 0.04 -44.18 -32.76
N LYS A 572 0.60 -43.58 -33.83
CA LYS A 572 1.63 -42.53 -33.72
C LYS A 572 1.11 -41.31 -32.95
N LYS A 573 -0.10 -40.82 -33.25
CA LYS A 573 -0.73 -39.71 -32.51
C LYS A 573 -0.93 -40.02 -31.02
N GLN A 574 -1.42 -41.21 -30.69
CA GLN A 574 -1.58 -41.64 -29.29
C GLN A 574 -0.22 -41.63 -28.56
N LYS A 575 0.83 -42.19 -29.18
CA LYS A 575 2.19 -42.14 -28.63
C LYS A 575 2.71 -40.70 -28.46
N GLU A 576 2.50 -39.82 -29.43
CA GLU A 576 2.88 -38.40 -29.32
C GLU A 576 2.12 -37.68 -28.21
N GLU A 577 0.83 -37.96 -28.02
CA GLU A 577 0.02 -37.38 -26.94
C GLU A 577 0.47 -37.88 -25.56
N ASP A 578 0.76 -39.17 -25.42
CA ASP A 578 1.25 -39.74 -24.16
C ASP A 578 2.67 -39.25 -23.82
N LEU A 579 3.53 -39.06 -24.82
CA LEU A 579 4.87 -38.51 -24.64
C LEU A 579 4.80 -37.02 -24.22
N LYS A 580 3.85 -36.24 -24.78
CA LYS A 580 3.55 -34.86 -24.33
C LYS A 580 2.97 -34.78 -22.92
N LYS A 581 2.21 -35.79 -22.46
CA LYS A 581 1.74 -35.88 -21.07
C LYS A 581 2.92 -36.10 -20.12
N LYS A 582 3.79 -37.07 -20.42
CA LYS A 582 5.00 -37.36 -19.61
C LYS A 582 5.92 -36.15 -19.47
N ILE A 583 6.26 -35.48 -20.59
CA ILE A 583 7.05 -34.23 -20.56
C ILE A 583 6.43 -33.19 -19.62
N ARG A 584 5.10 -33.04 -19.64
CA ARG A 584 4.40 -32.09 -18.76
C ARG A 584 4.45 -32.51 -17.30
N GLU A 585 4.28 -33.80 -17.01
CA GLU A 585 4.36 -34.37 -15.66
C GLU A 585 5.77 -34.21 -15.07
N ASP A 586 6.81 -34.53 -15.85
CA ASP A 586 8.22 -34.39 -15.46
C ASP A 586 8.58 -32.92 -15.17
N GLN A 587 8.18 -31.99 -16.05
CA GLN A 587 8.39 -30.56 -15.82
C GLN A 587 7.61 -30.02 -14.62
N LEU A 588 6.37 -30.48 -14.40
CA LEU A 588 5.57 -30.09 -13.24
C LEU A 588 6.17 -30.62 -11.93
N LEU A 589 6.75 -31.82 -11.94
CA LEU A 589 7.49 -32.39 -10.82
C LEU A 589 8.76 -31.58 -10.52
N GLU A 590 9.52 -31.16 -11.55
CA GLU A 590 10.69 -30.30 -11.39
C GLU A 590 10.31 -28.94 -10.75
N VAL A 591 9.19 -28.35 -11.16
CA VAL A 591 8.63 -27.12 -10.57
C VAL A 591 8.22 -27.33 -9.13
N GLN A 592 7.52 -28.42 -8.83
CA GLN A 592 7.11 -28.76 -7.46
C GLN A 592 8.33 -28.91 -6.55
N ASN A 593 9.42 -29.51 -7.04
CA ASN A 593 10.69 -29.62 -6.32
C ASN A 593 11.42 -28.28 -6.14
N LYS A 594 11.38 -27.39 -7.14
CA LYS A 594 11.90 -26.00 -7.02
C LYS A 594 11.06 -25.14 -6.06
N ILE A 595 9.75 -25.37 -5.97
CA ILE A 595 8.86 -24.67 -5.03
C ILE A 595 9.02 -25.23 -3.61
N SER A 596 9.12 -26.55 -3.43
CA SER A 596 9.28 -27.19 -2.11
C SER A 596 10.62 -26.82 -1.47
N SER A 597 11.72 -26.87 -2.22
CA SER A 597 13.04 -26.42 -1.75
C SER A 597 13.05 -24.93 -1.38
N LYS A 598 12.49 -24.04 -2.21
CA LYS A 598 12.34 -22.61 -1.86
C LYS A 598 11.48 -22.39 -0.61
N LYS A 599 10.41 -23.18 -0.40
CA LYS A 599 9.57 -23.13 0.81
C LYS A 599 10.32 -23.63 2.05
N GLN A 600 11.13 -24.68 1.93
CA GLN A 600 11.99 -25.17 3.02
C GLN A 600 13.04 -24.12 3.41
N ILE A 601 13.72 -23.50 2.44
CA ILE A 601 14.69 -22.42 2.71
C ILE A 601 14.01 -21.28 3.47
N LYS A 602 12.91 -20.71 2.94
CA LYS A 602 12.20 -19.61 3.63
C LYS A 602 11.68 -20.02 5.01
N SER A 603 11.21 -21.26 5.20
CA SER A 603 10.78 -21.77 6.51
C SER A 603 11.94 -21.86 7.52
N THR A 604 13.14 -22.25 7.08
CA THR A 604 14.32 -22.28 7.96
C THR A 604 14.85 -20.88 8.28
N GLU A 605 14.74 -19.92 7.36
CA GLU A 605 15.02 -18.50 7.60
C GLU A 605 14.03 -17.88 8.60
N GLU A 606 12.72 -18.10 8.40
CA GLU A 606 11.67 -17.63 9.32
C GLU A 606 11.84 -18.23 10.72
N GLN A 607 12.23 -19.51 10.83
CA GLN A 607 12.54 -20.16 12.11
C GLN A 607 13.76 -19.57 12.81
N ARG A 608 14.82 -19.22 12.06
CA ARG A 608 16.01 -18.52 12.59
C ARG A 608 15.64 -17.13 13.12
N ILE A 609 14.99 -16.31 12.31
CA ILE A 609 14.53 -14.97 12.71
C ILE A 609 13.61 -15.06 13.94
N ALA A 610 12.71 -16.05 13.99
CA ALA A 610 11.85 -16.27 15.15
C ALA A 610 12.59 -16.79 16.40
N ALA A 611 13.78 -17.39 16.27
CA ALA A 611 14.66 -17.70 17.39
C ALA A 611 15.38 -16.43 17.88
N ASP A 612 15.99 -15.67 16.97
CA ASP A 612 16.73 -14.42 17.27
C ASP A 612 15.84 -13.37 17.96
N VAL A 613 14.58 -13.23 17.49
CA VAL A 613 13.58 -12.34 18.11
C VAL A 613 13.18 -12.84 19.52
N ARG A 614 13.08 -14.16 19.73
CA ARG A 614 12.81 -14.73 21.07
C ARG A 614 13.98 -14.48 22.02
N GLU A 615 15.22 -14.70 21.59
CA GLU A 615 16.41 -14.43 22.38
C GLU A 615 16.52 -12.93 22.73
N THR A 616 16.32 -12.05 21.74
CA THR A 616 16.32 -10.59 21.95
C THR A 616 15.26 -10.16 22.96
N LYS A 617 14.04 -10.72 22.87
CA LYS A 617 12.96 -10.43 23.82
C LYS A 617 13.26 -10.95 25.22
N LEU A 618 13.86 -12.14 25.34
CA LEU A 618 14.31 -12.70 26.61
C LEU A 618 15.40 -11.82 27.25
N ARG A 619 16.37 -11.38 26.46
CA ARG A 619 17.43 -10.45 26.88
C ARG A 619 16.87 -9.10 27.33
N GLN A 620 15.87 -8.54 26.63
CA GLN A 620 15.17 -7.34 27.08
C GLN A 620 14.41 -7.56 28.40
N GLN A 621 13.76 -8.70 28.59
CA GLN A 621 13.10 -9.04 29.86
C GLN A 621 14.09 -9.12 31.02
N TYR A 622 15.26 -9.76 30.83
CA TYR A 622 16.31 -9.78 31.86
C TYR A 622 16.87 -8.38 32.16
N MET A 623 17.10 -7.54 31.15
CA MET A 623 17.56 -6.15 31.35
C MET A 623 16.52 -5.29 32.08
N ASN A 624 15.23 -5.44 31.77
CA ASN A 624 14.15 -4.73 32.44
C ASN A 624 13.96 -5.22 33.89
N ALA A 625 14.06 -6.52 34.15
CA ALA A 625 14.04 -7.07 35.50
C ALA A 625 15.23 -6.58 36.34
N ASN A 626 16.44 -6.53 35.76
CA ASN A 626 17.61 -5.95 36.40
C ASN A 626 17.43 -4.45 36.69
N LYS A 627 16.82 -3.68 35.76
CA LYS A 627 16.51 -2.26 35.99
C LYS A 627 15.55 -2.06 37.16
N ALA A 628 14.46 -2.82 37.23
CA ALA A 628 13.51 -2.78 38.34
C ALA A 628 14.16 -3.17 39.68
N MET A 629 15.06 -4.16 39.70
CA MET A 629 15.84 -4.55 40.89
C MET A 629 16.81 -3.45 41.34
N VAL A 630 17.43 -2.74 40.40
CA VAL A 630 18.30 -1.58 40.70
C VAL A 630 17.49 -0.41 41.25
N GLU A 631 16.33 -0.11 40.67
CA GLU A 631 15.41 0.93 41.15
C GLU A 631 14.88 0.61 42.57
N MET A 632 14.48 -0.64 42.83
CA MET A 632 14.08 -1.10 44.16
C MET A 632 15.21 -0.95 45.19
N LYS A 633 16.46 -1.26 44.81
CA LYS A 633 17.64 -1.11 45.67
C LYS A 633 17.98 0.36 45.93
N ALA A 634 17.80 1.25 44.94
CA ALA A 634 17.97 2.69 45.09
C ALA A 634 16.92 3.29 46.03
N TRP A 635 15.64 2.92 45.88
CA TRP A 635 14.56 3.30 46.80
C TRP A 635 14.85 2.86 48.23
N LYS A 636 15.27 1.60 48.43
CA LYS A 636 15.65 1.12 49.76
C LYS A 636 16.81 1.91 50.35
N SER A 637 17.85 2.20 49.56
CA SER A 637 18.98 3.03 50.01
C SER A 637 18.58 4.47 50.37
N GLN A 638 17.50 5.02 49.80
CA GLN A 638 16.94 6.32 50.17
C GLN A 638 16.15 6.23 51.50
N GLN A 639 15.37 5.17 51.71
CA GLN A 639 14.72 4.91 52.99
C GLN A 639 15.74 4.71 54.13
N ASP A 640 16.76 3.87 53.90
CA ASP A 640 17.88 3.67 54.85
C ASP A 640 18.67 4.99 55.08
N GLY A 641 18.66 5.92 54.12
CA GLY A 641 19.23 7.26 54.25
C GLY A 641 18.42 8.16 55.20
N LEU A 642 17.11 8.23 54.99
CA LEU A 642 16.18 8.97 55.85
C LEU A 642 16.16 8.43 57.28
N GLU A 643 16.22 7.11 57.46
CA GLU A 643 16.26 6.48 58.79
C GLU A 643 17.52 6.88 59.56
N ARG A 644 18.69 6.88 58.90
CA ARG A 644 19.95 7.36 59.49
C ARG A 644 19.90 8.84 59.87
N GLU A 645 19.25 9.68 59.07
CA GLU A 645 19.08 11.10 59.41
C GLU A 645 18.18 11.30 60.65
N ILE A 646 17.10 10.51 60.77
CA ILE A 646 16.22 10.53 61.94
C ILE A 646 16.96 10.06 63.19
N GLN A 647 17.72 8.96 63.10
CA GLN A 647 18.52 8.44 64.21
C GLN A 647 19.60 9.45 64.64
N ASN A 648 20.28 10.09 63.69
CA ASN A 648 21.28 11.12 63.99
C ASN A 648 20.67 12.32 64.73
N ARG A 649 19.51 12.85 64.28
CA ARG A 649 18.80 13.93 65.01
C ARG A 649 18.32 13.51 66.39
N GLN A 650 17.99 12.24 66.61
CA GLN A 650 17.64 11.72 67.94
C GLN A 650 18.87 11.63 68.84
N ASN A 651 19.98 11.11 68.33
CA ASN A 651 21.26 11.04 69.05
C ASN A 651 21.81 12.43 69.40
N GLU A 652 21.77 13.40 68.49
CA GLU A 652 22.17 14.79 68.76
C GLU A 652 21.33 15.41 69.89
N LYS A 653 20.01 15.17 69.91
CA LYS A 653 19.14 15.63 71.01
C LYS A 653 19.49 14.97 72.35
N LEU A 654 19.81 13.68 72.35
CA LEU A 654 20.24 12.95 73.55
C LEU A 654 21.59 13.47 74.07
N ILE A 655 22.56 13.70 73.18
CA ILE A 655 23.87 14.28 73.53
C ILE A 655 23.72 15.70 74.09
N LEU A 656 22.82 16.51 73.52
CA LEU A 656 22.51 17.85 74.05
C LEU A 656 21.85 17.78 75.44
N GLN A 657 20.96 16.81 75.67
CA GLN A 657 20.35 16.58 76.99
C GLN A 657 21.39 16.11 78.02
N GLU A 658 22.21 15.11 77.69
CA GLU A 658 23.31 14.63 78.54
C GLU A 658 24.31 15.77 78.86
N GLY A 659 24.60 16.63 77.88
CA GLY A 659 25.39 17.84 78.07
C GLY A 659 24.81 18.75 79.16
N VAL A 660 23.52 19.10 79.06
CA VAL A 660 22.81 19.92 80.06
C VAL A 660 22.76 19.25 81.43
N GLU A 661 22.46 17.94 81.50
CA GLU A 661 22.45 17.20 82.76
C GLU A 661 23.84 17.13 83.40
N SER A 662 24.90 16.99 82.61
CA SER A 662 26.29 17.00 83.11
C SER A 662 26.69 18.35 83.72
N VAL A 663 26.16 19.46 83.20
CA VAL A 663 26.36 20.80 83.77
C VAL A 663 25.60 20.93 85.08
N ASN A 664 24.32 20.55 85.11
CA ASN A 664 23.49 20.55 86.33
C ASN A 664 24.09 19.69 87.44
N LEU A 665 24.70 18.53 87.10
CA LEU A 665 25.41 17.67 88.06
C LEU A 665 26.71 18.30 88.57
N LYS A 666 27.44 19.04 87.73
CA LYS A 666 28.63 19.80 88.15
C LYS A 666 28.25 20.95 89.09
N GLU A 667 27.21 21.72 88.78
CA GLU A 667 26.70 22.78 89.67
C GLU A 667 26.26 22.22 91.02
N ARG A 668 25.49 21.12 91.04
CA ARG A 668 25.12 20.45 92.30
C ARG A 668 26.32 19.97 93.12
N LYS A 669 27.38 19.48 92.46
CA LYS A 669 28.64 19.12 93.14
C LYS A 669 29.34 20.34 93.73
N ILE A 670 29.44 21.44 92.98
CA ILE A 670 30.05 22.70 93.45
C ILE A 670 29.29 23.25 94.65
N LEU A 671 27.95 23.29 94.60
CA LEU A 671 27.11 23.72 95.74
C LEU A 671 27.30 22.81 96.97
N ALA A 672 27.38 21.49 96.77
CA ALA A 672 27.64 20.55 97.86
C ALA A 672 29.05 20.69 98.45
N GLU A 673 30.06 21.00 97.64
CA GLU A 673 31.43 21.27 98.10
C GLU A 673 31.53 22.61 98.84
N GLN A 674 30.85 23.66 98.37
CA GLN A 674 30.75 24.94 99.08
C GLN A 674 30.05 24.76 100.44
N ALA A 675 28.93 24.03 100.49
CA ALA A 675 28.25 23.72 101.74
C ALA A 675 29.16 22.92 102.71
N LYS A 676 29.92 21.94 102.21
CA LYS A 676 30.92 21.20 103.01
C LYS A 676 32.04 22.10 103.52
N LYS A 677 32.55 23.04 102.71
CA LYS A 677 33.57 24.01 103.13
C LYS A 677 33.04 24.91 104.25
N LEU A 678 31.85 25.49 104.10
CA LEU A 678 31.22 26.34 105.12
C LEU A 678 30.98 25.59 106.44
N VAL A 679 30.54 24.33 106.38
CA VAL A 679 30.41 23.49 107.58
C VAL A 679 31.77 23.23 108.21
N LYS A 680 32.80 22.93 107.40
CA LYS A 680 34.16 22.69 107.91
C LYS A 680 34.76 23.95 108.54
N GLU A 681 34.67 25.11 107.89
CA GLU A 681 35.13 26.39 108.43
C GLU A 681 34.46 26.72 109.77
N LYS A 682 33.16 26.40 109.92
CA LYS A 682 32.45 26.55 111.20
C LYS A 682 32.93 25.56 112.28
N VAL A 683 33.25 24.33 111.92
CA VAL A 683 33.83 23.33 112.85
C VAL A 683 35.24 23.73 113.25
N ASP A 684 36.10 24.10 112.30
CA ASP A 684 37.47 24.55 112.53
C ASP A 684 37.48 25.82 113.41
N PHE A 685 36.53 26.76 113.21
CA PHE A 685 36.33 27.93 114.07
C PHE A 685 35.91 27.54 115.50
N ASN A 686 34.94 26.65 115.66
CA ASN A 686 34.52 26.17 116.99
C ASN A 686 35.67 25.45 117.71
N GLU A 687 36.46 24.63 117.01
CA GLU A 687 37.64 23.98 117.59
C GLU A 687 38.72 24.98 118.00
N ALA A 688 38.94 26.04 117.21
CA ALA A 688 39.87 27.11 117.55
C ALA A 688 39.39 27.86 118.80
N TYR A 689 38.11 28.22 118.85
CA TYR A 689 37.49 28.87 120.00
C TYR A 689 37.56 28.01 121.27
N ASP A 690 37.27 26.70 121.18
CA ASP A 690 37.37 25.77 122.31
C ASP A 690 38.83 25.59 122.78
N LYS A 691 39.81 25.64 121.87
CA LYS A 691 41.24 25.63 122.21
C LYS A 691 41.63 26.93 122.92
N GLU A 692 41.23 28.09 122.41
CA GLU A 692 41.47 29.38 123.07
C GLU A 692 40.83 29.41 124.46
N LEU A 693 39.57 29.00 124.59
CA LEU A 693 38.85 28.91 125.86
C LEU A 693 39.58 27.99 126.86
N LYS A 694 40.07 26.82 126.42
CA LYS A 694 40.89 25.93 127.26
C LYS A 694 42.21 26.56 127.69
N THR A 695 42.92 27.26 126.79
CA THR A 695 44.15 27.98 127.16
C THR A 695 43.90 29.16 128.09
N ALA A 696 42.74 29.82 127.97
CA ALA A 696 42.30 30.87 128.88
C ALA A 696 41.99 30.30 130.27
N TYR A 697 41.26 29.18 130.35
CA TYR A 697 41.06 28.48 131.62
C TYR A 697 42.37 28.02 132.27
N GLN A 698 43.29 27.42 131.50
CA GLN A 698 44.61 27.01 132.02
C GLN A 698 45.44 28.21 132.50
N ARG A 699 45.45 29.35 131.79
CA ARG A 699 46.09 30.58 132.26
C ARG A 699 45.43 31.13 133.53
N ASN A 700 44.10 31.08 133.62
CA ASN A 700 43.37 31.57 134.79
C ASN A 700 43.58 30.65 136.00
N GLU A 701 43.72 29.34 135.79
CA GLU A 701 44.11 28.38 136.82
C GLU A 701 45.57 28.59 137.28
N GLN A 702 46.50 28.83 136.34
CA GLN A 702 47.89 29.22 136.66
C GLN A 702 47.94 30.53 137.45
N LEU A 703 47.22 31.58 137.03
CA LEU A 703 47.12 32.84 137.77
C LEU A 703 46.52 32.64 139.16
N ASN A 704 45.50 31.80 139.33
CA ASN A 704 44.96 31.47 140.65
C ASN A 704 45.96 30.71 141.53
N GLN A 705 46.78 29.83 140.94
CA GLN A 705 47.89 29.16 141.65
C GLN A 705 49.00 30.16 142.04
N GLU A 706 49.41 31.05 141.14
CA GLU A 706 50.37 32.13 141.42
C GLU A 706 49.84 33.11 142.47
N GLU A 707 48.56 33.50 142.42
CA GLU A 707 47.94 34.30 143.48
C GLU A 707 47.87 33.53 144.81
N ALA A 708 47.58 32.23 144.81
CA ALA A 708 47.56 31.42 146.02
C ALA A 708 48.98 31.27 146.63
N GLN A 709 50.00 31.13 145.78
CA GLN A 709 51.41 31.13 146.17
C GLN A 709 51.84 32.51 146.69
N ASN A 710 51.49 33.60 146.01
CA ASN A 710 51.75 34.97 146.49
C ASN A 710 51.00 35.27 147.80
N ARG A 711 49.75 34.83 147.96
CA ARG A 711 48.99 34.94 149.22
C ARG A 711 49.66 34.15 150.35
N THR A 712 50.17 32.95 150.10
CA THR A 712 50.91 32.17 151.12
C THR A 712 52.30 32.73 151.40
N GLN A 713 53.03 33.23 150.40
CA GLN A 713 54.32 33.93 150.60
C GLN A 713 54.13 35.21 151.41
N MET A 714 53.18 36.07 151.07
CA MET A 714 52.86 37.28 151.83
C MET A 714 52.38 36.95 153.25
N HIS A 715 51.61 35.87 153.44
CA HIS A 715 51.24 35.39 154.77
C HIS A 715 52.45 34.91 155.58
N ASN A 716 53.39 34.19 154.94
CA ASN A 716 54.62 33.74 155.58
C ASN A 716 55.54 34.92 155.95
N ILE A 717 55.76 35.87 155.05
CA ILE A 717 56.52 37.11 155.33
C ILE A 717 55.88 37.89 156.49
N GLN A 718 54.55 38.05 156.50
CA GLN A 718 53.85 38.72 157.60
C GLN A 718 53.93 37.93 158.92
N LYS A 719 53.99 36.60 158.86
CA LYS A 719 54.13 35.70 160.01
C LYS A 719 55.56 35.73 160.56
N GLU A 720 56.57 35.75 159.70
CA GLU A 720 57.99 35.90 160.06
C GLU A 720 58.23 37.29 160.68
N TRP A 721 57.73 38.36 160.06
CA TRP A 721 57.76 39.70 160.65
C TRP A 721 57.08 39.74 162.04
N LYS A 722 55.91 39.12 162.21
CA LYS A 722 55.25 38.98 163.53
C LYS A 722 56.07 38.15 164.51
N GLN A 723 56.78 37.12 164.06
CA GLN A 723 57.66 36.30 164.90
C GLN A 723 58.91 37.07 165.33
N GLU A 724 59.54 37.85 164.46
CA GLU A 724 60.64 38.74 164.84
C GLU A 724 60.16 39.86 165.77
N HIS A 725 59.01 40.47 165.48
CA HIS A 725 58.45 41.52 166.32
C HIS A 725 58.06 40.99 167.72
N THR A 726 57.53 39.76 167.82
CA THR A 726 57.29 39.12 169.12
C THR A 726 58.60 38.72 169.82
N LYS A 727 59.62 38.19 169.14
CA LYS A 727 60.95 37.95 169.74
C LYS A 727 61.59 39.23 170.29
N ASN A 728 61.44 40.35 169.58
CA ASN A 728 61.92 41.67 170.00
C ASN A 728 61.09 42.30 171.14
N MET A 729 59.85 41.85 171.36
CA MET A 729 59.08 42.14 172.58
C MET A 729 59.50 41.25 173.74
N ILE A 730 59.72 39.96 173.50
CA ILE A 730 60.11 38.96 174.51
C ILE A 730 61.45 39.33 175.16
N THR A 731 62.43 39.76 174.35
CA THR A 731 63.74 40.25 174.83
C THR A 731 63.69 41.58 175.57
N ARG A 732 62.55 42.30 175.56
CA ARG A 732 62.38 43.59 176.24
C ARG A 732 61.69 43.50 177.60
N ASP A 733 60.87 42.48 177.84
CA ASP A 733 59.93 42.44 178.97
C ASP A 733 59.74 41.00 179.53
N GLU A 734 60.85 40.29 179.83
CA GLU A 734 60.87 38.87 180.23
C GLU A 734 59.91 38.50 181.37
N TYR A 735 59.61 39.43 182.28
CA TYR A 735 58.82 39.15 183.48
C TYR A 735 57.34 38.85 183.21
N LYS A 736 56.74 39.44 182.17
CA LYS A 736 55.30 39.24 181.88
C LYS A 736 55.00 37.89 181.23
N GLN A 737 55.93 37.33 180.47
CA GLN A 737 55.67 36.12 179.69
C GLN A 737 55.46 34.89 180.58
N LYS A 738 56.20 34.79 181.69
CA LYS A 738 56.08 33.69 182.68
C LYS A 738 54.68 33.59 183.31
N ILE A 739 53.95 34.71 183.43
CA ILE A 739 52.56 34.72 183.94
C ILE A 739 51.59 34.23 182.84
N SER A 740 51.84 34.61 181.58
CA SER A 740 51.00 34.22 180.44
C SER A 740 51.01 32.72 180.14
N GLU A 741 52.18 32.06 180.23
CA GLU A 741 52.27 30.62 179.93
C GLU A 741 51.57 29.75 180.98
N ILE A 742 51.61 30.15 182.25
CA ILE A 742 50.89 29.47 183.34
C ILE A 742 49.37 29.56 183.11
N SER A 743 48.87 30.71 182.65
CA SER A 743 47.46 30.88 182.25
C SER A 743 47.07 29.96 181.07
N LEU A 744 47.89 29.94 180.01
CA LEU A 744 47.66 29.12 178.81
C LEU A 744 47.61 27.62 179.10
N ASN A 745 48.44 27.12 180.02
CA ASN A 745 48.42 25.71 180.43
C ASN A 745 47.13 25.32 181.19
N ASN A 746 46.57 26.23 181.99
CA ASN A 746 45.28 26.00 182.64
C ASN A 746 44.11 26.05 181.64
N SER A 747 44.16 26.96 180.65
CA SER A 747 43.15 27.01 179.58
C SER A 747 43.14 25.74 178.71
N LYS A 748 44.31 25.21 178.34
CA LYS A 748 44.41 23.98 177.52
C LYS A 748 43.81 22.75 178.21
N LYS A 749 44.01 22.59 179.52
CA LYS A 749 43.36 21.50 180.29
C LYS A 749 41.83 21.58 180.27
N LYS A 750 41.27 22.79 180.33
CA LYS A 750 39.81 23.01 180.27
C LYS A 750 39.23 22.72 178.87
N SER A 751 39.94 23.12 177.81
CA SER A 751 39.54 22.86 176.41
C SER A 751 39.57 21.37 176.04
N GLN A 752 40.55 20.60 176.54
CA GLN A 752 40.64 19.16 176.26
C GLN A 752 39.52 18.34 176.92
N GLN A 753 38.93 18.82 178.02
CA GLN A 753 37.71 18.22 178.58
C GLN A 753 36.48 18.49 177.70
N GLN A 754 36.28 19.72 177.22
CA GLN A 754 35.13 20.04 176.35
C GLN A 754 35.18 19.30 175.00
N GLN A 755 36.34 19.19 174.35
CA GLN A 755 36.44 18.44 173.09
C GLN A 755 36.17 16.93 173.26
N LYS A 756 36.54 16.32 174.40
CA LYS A 756 36.16 14.93 174.67
C LYS A 756 34.65 14.75 174.83
N ILE A 757 33.95 15.74 175.37
CA ILE A 757 32.48 15.72 175.49
C ILE A 757 31.81 15.86 174.12
N GLN A 758 32.26 16.80 173.27
CA GLN A 758 31.73 16.93 171.91
C GLN A 758 32.03 15.71 171.03
N PHE A 759 33.22 15.11 171.13
CA PHE A 759 33.57 13.92 170.35
C PHE A 759 32.79 12.67 170.77
N GLN A 760 32.35 12.60 172.04
CA GLN A 760 31.43 11.54 172.49
C GLN A 760 29.99 11.75 172.00
N GLN A 761 29.56 13.00 171.75
CA GLN A 761 28.23 13.29 171.16
C GLN A 761 28.20 13.07 169.65
N SER A 762 29.25 13.42 168.90
CA SER A 762 29.27 13.21 167.43
C SER A 762 29.35 11.72 167.05
N ASN A 763 30.05 10.89 167.82
CA ASN A 763 30.15 9.45 167.55
C ASN A 763 28.86 8.64 167.80
N GLN A 764 27.77 9.27 168.26
CA GLN A 764 26.46 8.62 168.41
C GLN A 764 25.44 8.98 167.32
N LEU A 765 25.79 9.86 166.36
CA LEU A 765 24.82 10.42 165.40
C LEU A 765 24.98 10.01 163.93
N GLU A 766 26.05 9.31 163.53
CA GLU A 766 26.24 8.83 162.14
C GLU A 766 26.30 7.29 162.01
N LYS A 767 25.45 6.59 162.77
CA LYS A 767 25.08 5.19 162.53
C LYS A 767 23.58 4.92 162.72
N LEU A 768 22.74 5.53 161.87
CA LEU A 768 21.33 5.15 161.69
C LEU A 768 20.94 5.19 160.18
N PRO A 769 20.07 4.29 159.68
CA PRO A 769 19.79 4.15 158.24
C PRO A 769 18.38 4.60 157.78
N SER A 770 18.28 5.16 156.56
CA SER A 770 17.05 5.32 155.75
C SER A 770 17.44 5.73 154.32
N SER A 771 17.19 4.96 153.25
CA SER A 771 15.92 4.78 152.52
C SER A 771 15.26 6.06 151.98
N GLN A 772 15.36 6.26 150.64
CA GLN A 772 14.45 6.99 149.72
C GLN A 772 13.97 8.42 150.05
N TYR A 773 14.20 9.38 149.13
CA TYR A 773 13.16 10.07 148.32
C TYR A 773 13.79 11.12 147.38
N SER A 774 13.33 11.14 146.12
CA SER A 774 13.65 12.08 144.99
C SER A 774 15.10 12.12 144.49
#